data_AF-A0A317SLW9-F1
#
_entry.id   AF-A0A317SLW9-F1
#
_cell.length_a   1.000
_cell.length_b   1.000
_cell.length_c   1.000
_cell.angle_alpha   90.00
_cell.angle_beta   90.00
_cell.angle_gamma   90.00
#
_symmetry.space_group_name_H-M   'P 1'
#
loop_
_entity.id
_entity.type
_entity.pdbx_description
1 polymer ?
#
loop_
_entity_poly.entity_id
_entity_poly.type
_entity_poly.pdbx_seq_one_letter_code
_entity_poly.pdbx_strand_id
1 'polypeptide(L)'
;MRFRLVALLSLVLVVSVTGHSRPQLAIPGKINGLYANSKALRRRSGPGILPRDNDPATIAIEYLKSIAPGVGFRPNNDQYTDADTGMTHVYFTQTLNGLDVENAQANVNIRSDGSILSAGTSFATEGLGIASPVRRSQLLNPLEALEGVVETLGLPLKVESAQAIPESSITRGGSSFIITGSQGAVSEPRADLAYYNTPEGIKLVWKLETDLNDNWLVSYANAQRKGQVEGAVDYVNDFSYQVYKIGVNDPTEGVRTLEVDPATKHASPGGWHTAGNESYRTTRGNNGIAQENWDGGADFLKNRRPDGGKRLKFHFPYSLNQTKPKNYIKAAVTQLFYTANIYHDLLEVLGFTEEAGNFEEVNTGVGGIGNDAVQLNAQDGSAFNNANFASPADGVRPRMRMYIWTSPEGGPVQRDGDFDNGVIIHEYTHGLSSRLTGGPARPTCLSTVESRGMSEGWSDFYATAIRIKPKDNRNTTYNIADWVDGVGIRRYPYSTNMTTNPTTYATINLSNWNSLIHRIGCVWGNILYEIMWNLEDKHGYQEGVFPTFRSGTTIPTTGRHLAMKLVLEAMKLQPCSPTFITARDAIIDADGMLTGGENFCELWIGFAKRGLGVNASQGEGGNTRVEDFDLPKACK
;
A
#
# COMPACT_ATOMS: atom_id res chain seq x y z
N MET A 1 35.82 -72.35 -4.11
CA MET A 1 35.45 -72.63 -5.52
C MET A 1 34.47 -71.55 -5.98
N ARG A 2 34.86 -70.68 -6.93
CA ARG A 2 33.98 -69.73 -7.69
C ARG A 2 33.29 -68.60 -6.85
N PHE A 3 33.03 -67.38 -7.32
CA PHE A 3 33.47 -66.60 -8.50
C PHE A 3 33.38 -65.08 -8.18
N ARG A 4 34.04 -64.20 -8.96
CA ARG A 4 33.88 -62.73 -8.96
C ARG A 4 32.68 -62.27 -9.80
N LEU A 5 32.14 -61.06 -9.53
CA LEU A 5 31.66 -59.97 -10.45
C LEU A 5 30.99 -58.89 -9.56
N VAL A 6 31.06 -57.55 -9.68
CA VAL A 6 31.43 -56.55 -10.72
C VAL A 6 30.38 -56.27 -11.81
N ALA A 7 29.65 -55.14 -11.67
CA ALA A 7 29.10 -54.22 -12.72
C ALA A 7 28.17 -53.16 -12.04
N LEU A 8 28.43 -51.84 -12.13
CA LEU A 8 27.92 -50.85 -13.12
C LEU A 8 26.37 -50.76 -13.11
N LEU A 9 25.69 -49.65 -12.81
CA LEU A 9 25.75 -48.25 -13.26
C LEU A 9 24.95 -47.35 -12.26
N SER A 10 24.91 -46.01 -12.23
CA SER A 10 25.34 -44.88 -13.09
C SER A 10 25.88 -43.70 -12.23
N LEU A 11 26.25 -42.58 -12.87
CA LEU A 11 26.59 -41.28 -12.25
C LEU A 11 25.57 -40.20 -12.67
N VAL A 12 24.95 -39.47 -11.72
CA VAL A 12 24.38 -38.12 -11.96
C VAL A 12 24.67 -37.25 -10.74
N LEU A 13 25.51 -36.25 -10.94
CA LEU A 13 25.78 -35.19 -9.96
C LEU A 13 24.65 -34.14 -10.10
N VAL A 14 23.71 -34.08 -9.16
CA VAL A 14 22.70 -33.01 -9.17
C VAL A 14 23.33 -31.75 -8.56
N VAL A 15 23.70 -30.82 -9.44
CA VAL A 15 24.15 -29.48 -9.05
C VAL A 15 22.99 -28.73 -8.39
N SER A 16 23.25 -28.15 -7.22
CA SER A 16 22.30 -27.28 -6.53
C SER A 16 22.02 -26.03 -7.35
N VAL A 17 20.81 -25.91 -7.89
CA VAL A 17 20.33 -24.65 -8.49
C VAL A 17 19.89 -23.74 -7.34
N THR A 18 20.72 -22.77 -7.00
CA THR A 18 20.38 -21.72 -6.05
C THR A 18 19.33 -20.79 -6.64
N GLY A 19 18.21 -20.60 -5.93
CA GLY A 19 17.14 -19.71 -6.36
C GLY A 19 17.64 -18.26 -6.49
N HIS A 20 17.35 -17.63 -7.62
CA HIS A 20 17.61 -16.21 -7.85
C HIS A 20 16.27 -15.46 -7.73
N SER A 21 15.94 -15.03 -6.52
CA SER A 21 14.95 -13.98 -6.29
C SER A 21 15.42 -12.71 -6.99
N ARG A 22 14.62 -12.15 -7.92
CA ARG A 22 14.91 -10.84 -8.51
C ARG A 22 14.89 -9.77 -7.40
N PRO A 23 15.98 -9.03 -7.15
CA PRO A 23 15.96 -8.05 -6.09
C PRO A 23 15.16 -6.80 -6.48
N GLN A 24 14.53 -6.22 -5.46
CA GLN A 24 13.68 -5.05 -5.57
C GLN A 24 14.52 -3.82 -5.96
N LEU A 25 13.99 -2.94 -6.81
CA LEU A 25 14.62 -1.65 -7.12
C LEU A 25 14.86 -0.87 -5.82
N ALA A 26 16.13 -0.56 -5.54
CA ALA A 26 16.55 0.16 -4.34
C ALA A 26 16.09 1.63 -4.39
N ILE A 27 14.86 1.89 -3.98
CA ILE A 27 14.28 3.24 -3.94
C ILE A 27 15.13 4.11 -2.99
N PRO A 28 15.52 5.35 -3.38
CA PRO A 28 16.30 6.24 -2.54
C PRO A 28 15.69 6.43 -1.14
N GLY A 29 16.47 6.17 -0.10
CA GLY A 29 16.05 6.42 1.28
C GLY A 29 15.79 7.91 1.53
N LYS A 30 14.91 8.22 2.49
CA LYS A 30 14.50 9.61 2.78
C LYS A 30 15.68 10.46 3.29
N ILE A 31 16.01 11.51 2.55
CA ILE A 31 17.06 12.49 2.92
C ILE A 31 16.40 13.76 3.49
N ASN A 32 17.02 14.35 4.52
CA ASN A 32 16.55 15.58 5.14
C ASN A 32 16.97 16.80 4.31
N GLY A 33 16.01 17.40 3.59
CA GLY A 33 16.20 18.70 2.93
C GLY A 33 15.92 19.89 3.87
N LEU A 34 16.72 20.94 3.76
CA LEU A 34 16.48 22.23 4.41
C LEU A 34 15.84 23.20 3.41
N TYR A 35 14.70 23.78 3.77
CA TYR A 35 14.02 24.81 2.96
C TYR A 35 13.76 26.07 3.78
N ALA A 36 14.19 27.21 3.24
CA ALA A 36 13.99 28.53 3.82
C ALA A 36 13.14 29.40 2.87
N ASN A 37 11.90 29.69 3.28
CA ASN A 37 11.04 30.65 2.58
C ASN A 37 11.33 32.10 3.01
N SER A 38 10.71 33.06 2.32
CA SER A 38 10.89 34.50 2.55
C SER A 38 10.67 34.96 4.00
N LYS A 39 9.78 34.30 4.74
CA LYS A 39 9.50 34.59 6.16
C LYS A 39 10.60 34.04 7.08
N ALA A 40 11.17 32.88 6.75
CA ALA A 40 12.29 32.30 7.48
C ALA A 40 13.61 33.06 7.22
N LEU A 41 13.85 33.45 5.95
CA LEU A 41 15.03 34.23 5.55
C LEU A 41 15.09 35.58 6.27
N ARG A 42 13.97 36.32 6.30
CA ARG A 42 13.83 37.60 7.04
C ARG A 42 14.11 37.50 8.55
N ARG A 43 14.12 36.29 9.14
CA ARG A 43 14.49 36.07 10.55
C ARG A 43 15.95 35.66 10.75
N ARG A 44 16.65 35.20 9.71
CA ARG A 44 18.07 34.83 9.77
C ARG A 44 19.01 35.96 9.37
N SER A 45 18.54 36.90 8.54
CA SER A 45 19.29 38.10 8.18
C SER A 45 19.30 39.14 9.30
N GLY A 46 20.43 39.30 9.97
CA GLY A 46 20.80 40.60 10.53
C GLY A 46 20.98 41.63 9.40
N PRO A 47 20.91 42.94 9.66
CA PRO A 47 21.00 43.96 8.62
C PRO A 47 22.44 44.11 8.12
N GLY A 48 22.87 43.32 7.12
CA GLY A 48 24.23 43.47 6.58
C GLY A 48 24.84 42.37 5.72
N ILE A 49 24.08 41.60 4.94
CA ILE A 49 24.55 40.88 3.72
C ILE A 49 23.33 40.91 2.78
N LEU A 50 23.32 41.58 1.63
CA LEU A 50 24.13 41.39 0.41
C LEU A 50 24.31 42.73 -0.35
N PRO A 51 25.32 42.86 -1.24
CA PRO A 51 25.44 44.02 -2.14
C PRO A 51 24.29 44.07 -3.17
N ARG A 52 23.80 45.28 -3.48
CA ARG A 52 22.68 45.48 -4.43
C ARG A 52 23.07 45.38 -5.92
N ASP A 53 24.37 45.29 -6.21
CA ASP A 53 24.94 45.30 -7.56
C ASP A 53 25.61 43.96 -7.94
N ASN A 54 25.44 42.90 -7.12
CA ASN A 54 26.03 41.59 -7.39
C ASN A 54 25.17 40.75 -8.35
N ASP A 55 25.82 40.03 -9.25
CA ASP A 55 25.19 39.02 -10.10
C ASP A 55 24.46 37.93 -9.26
N PRO A 56 23.27 37.46 -9.67
CA PRO A 56 22.50 36.47 -8.92
C PRO A 56 23.24 35.18 -8.57
N ALA A 57 24.16 34.70 -9.42
CA ALA A 57 24.94 33.50 -9.09
C ALA A 57 25.91 33.78 -7.93
N THR A 58 26.49 34.98 -7.87
CA THR A 58 27.34 35.42 -6.75
C THR A 58 26.54 35.48 -5.45
N ILE A 59 25.34 36.07 -5.48
CA ILE A 59 24.42 36.14 -4.34
C ILE A 59 24.07 34.73 -3.83
N ALA A 60 23.77 33.80 -4.74
CA ALA A 60 23.44 32.43 -4.38
C ALA A 60 24.64 31.68 -3.77
N ILE A 61 25.85 31.85 -4.32
CA ILE A 61 27.08 31.24 -3.78
C ILE A 61 27.39 31.75 -2.37
N GLU A 62 27.29 33.06 -2.13
CA GLU A 62 27.51 33.66 -0.81
C GLU A 62 26.49 33.14 0.22
N TYR A 63 25.21 33.09 -0.17
CA TYR A 63 24.17 32.54 0.68
C TYR A 63 24.39 31.06 1.02
N LEU A 64 24.69 30.20 0.04
CA LEU A 64 24.92 28.78 0.29
C LEU A 64 26.14 28.52 1.18
N LYS A 65 27.24 29.27 1.00
CA LYS A 65 28.40 29.23 1.91
C LYS A 65 28.03 29.60 3.35
N SER A 66 27.06 30.48 3.56
CA SER A 66 26.62 30.89 4.90
C SER A 66 25.78 29.83 5.63
N ILE A 67 25.02 29.00 4.89
CA ILE A 67 24.14 27.98 5.47
C ILE A 67 24.72 26.56 5.46
N ALA A 68 25.71 26.30 4.62
CA ALA A 68 26.41 25.02 4.49
C ALA A 68 27.94 25.22 4.51
N PRO A 69 28.52 25.76 5.61
CA PRO A 69 29.95 26.04 5.70
C PRO A 69 30.78 24.74 5.58
N GLY A 70 31.82 24.78 4.76
CA GLY A 70 32.71 23.63 4.50
C GLY A 70 32.21 22.63 3.45
N VAL A 71 30.98 22.78 2.94
CA VAL A 71 30.48 21.98 1.81
C VAL A 71 31.07 22.51 0.50
N GLY A 72 31.69 21.61 -0.28
CA GLY A 72 32.05 21.88 -1.67
C GLY A 72 30.83 21.82 -2.57
N PHE A 73 30.71 22.73 -3.54
CA PHE A 73 29.64 22.70 -4.54
C PHE A 73 30.06 23.44 -5.81
N ARG A 74 29.37 23.17 -6.92
CA ARG A 74 29.52 23.86 -8.21
C ARG A 74 28.16 24.33 -8.74
N PRO A 75 28.10 25.41 -9.56
CA PRO A 75 26.90 25.72 -10.32
C PRO A 75 26.65 24.67 -11.40
N ASN A 76 25.40 24.55 -11.83
CA ASN A 76 24.97 23.55 -12.82
C ASN A 76 24.92 24.06 -14.27
N ASN A 77 25.23 25.35 -14.50
CA ASN A 77 25.18 26.03 -15.81
C ASN A 77 23.79 26.08 -16.46
N ASP A 78 22.74 25.87 -15.67
CA ASP A 78 21.31 25.81 -16.00
C ASP A 78 20.52 26.99 -15.39
N GLN A 79 21.23 27.98 -14.81
CA GLN A 79 20.61 29.17 -14.23
C GLN A 79 19.88 30.00 -15.28
N TYR A 80 18.68 30.47 -14.96
CA TYR A 80 17.86 31.28 -15.86
C TYR A 80 17.08 32.35 -15.10
N THR A 81 16.72 33.43 -15.81
CA THR A 81 15.76 34.41 -15.32
C THR A 81 14.42 34.18 -16.00
N ASP A 82 13.41 33.92 -15.18
CA ASP A 82 12.02 33.77 -15.60
C ASP A 82 11.47 35.11 -16.08
N ALA A 83 10.96 35.16 -17.31
CA ALA A 83 10.57 36.40 -17.98
C ALA A 83 9.26 37.00 -17.44
N ASP A 84 8.36 36.17 -16.92
CA ASP A 84 7.04 36.59 -16.43
C ASP A 84 7.12 37.14 -15.00
N THR A 85 7.99 36.57 -14.17
CA THR A 85 8.16 36.94 -12.75
C THR A 85 9.38 37.81 -12.47
N GLY A 86 10.34 37.88 -13.40
CA GLY A 86 11.62 38.55 -13.21
C GLY A 86 12.50 37.91 -12.14
N MET A 87 12.27 36.64 -11.81
CA MET A 87 13.06 35.89 -10.83
C MET A 87 14.21 35.14 -11.50
N THR A 88 15.40 35.20 -10.92
CA THR A 88 16.53 34.36 -11.31
C THR A 88 16.59 33.11 -10.44
N HIS A 89 16.60 31.95 -11.10
CA HIS A 89 16.77 30.63 -10.49
C HIS A 89 18.22 30.17 -10.68
N VAL A 90 18.90 29.79 -9.59
CA VAL A 90 20.29 29.33 -9.62
C VAL A 90 20.40 27.98 -8.92
N TYR A 91 20.97 26.99 -9.62
CA TYR A 91 21.08 25.61 -9.14
C TYR A 91 22.53 25.18 -8.96
N PHE A 92 22.75 24.33 -7.95
CA PHE A 92 24.07 23.85 -7.56
C PHE A 92 24.02 22.36 -7.22
N THR A 93 25.08 21.65 -7.57
CA THR A 93 25.34 20.28 -7.15
C THR A 93 26.49 20.27 -6.14
N GLN A 94 26.33 19.54 -5.03
CA GLN A 94 27.40 19.34 -4.06
C GLN A 94 28.56 18.58 -4.72
N THR A 95 29.79 18.94 -4.36
CA THR A 95 31.00 18.26 -4.84
C THR A 95 31.87 17.81 -3.66
N LEU A 96 32.49 16.64 -3.81
CA LEU A 96 33.37 16.03 -2.83
C LEU A 96 34.55 15.38 -3.57
N ASN A 97 35.78 15.70 -3.18
CA ASN A 97 37.00 15.23 -3.84
C ASN A 97 37.05 15.45 -5.37
N GLY A 98 36.33 16.45 -5.89
CA GLY A 98 36.24 16.76 -7.32
C GLY A 98 35.21 15.96 -8.11
N LEU A 99 34.43 15.08 -7.45
CA LEU A 99 33.27 14.39 -8.03
C LEU A 99 31.97 15.04 -7.53
N ASP A 100 30.90 14.88 -8.29
CA ASP A 100 29.56 15.29 -7.87
C ASP A 100 29.01 14.35 -6.79
N VAL A 101 28.19 14.90 -5.89
CA VAL A 101 27.39 14.14 -4.92
C VAL A 101 25.94 14.11 -5.42
N GLU A 102 25.54 12.96 -5.93
CA GLU A 102 24.18 12.68 -6.34
C GLU A 102 23.23 12.62 -5.14
N ASN A 103 21.97 13.01 -5.36
CA ASN A 103 20.97 13.23 -4.32
C ASN A 103 21.38 14.31 -3.26
N ALA A 104 22.20 15.29 -3.67
CA ALA A 104 22.63 16.42 -2.85
C ALA A 104 22.77 17.72 -3.67
N GLN A 105 21.65 18.42 -3.85
CA GLN A 105 21.55 19.64 -4.66
C GLN A 105 21.12 20.85 -3.83
N ALA A 106 21.25 22.05 -4.39
CA ALA A 106 20.68 23.26 -3.82
C ALA A 106 20.10 24.15 -4.93
N ASN A 107 19.07 24.92 -4.57
CA ASN A 107 18.46 25.93 -5.43
C ASN A 107 18.28 27.24 -4.65
N VAL A 108 18.54 28.37 -5.31
CA VAL A 108 18.31 29.71 -4.75
C VAL A 108 17.50 30.52 -5.76
N ASN A 109 16.37 31.07 -5.30
CA ASN A 109 15.45 31.85 -6.13
C ASN A 109 15.57 33.33 -5.71
N ILE A 110 15.98 34.19 -6.64
CA ILE A 110 16.38 35.58 -6.40
C ILE A 110 15.45 36.51 -7.19
N ARG A 111 14.99 37.60 -6.57
CA ARG A 111 14.17 38.62 -7.25
C ARG A 111 15.03 39.57 -8.07
N SER A 112 14.40 40.31 -8.98
CA SER A 112 15.01 41.39 -9.76
C SER A 112 15.64 42.53 -8.92
N ASP A 113 15.33 42.65 -7.63
CA ASP A 113 15.97 43.58 -6.67
C ASP A 113 17.19 42.98 -5.94
N GLY A 114 17.65 41.80 -6.34
CA GLY A 114 18.75 41.05 -5.71
C GLY A 114 18.36 40.32 -4.42
N SER A 115 17.12 40.44 -3.93
CA SER A 115 16.70 39.79 -2.69
C SER A 115 16.31 38.32 -2.89
N ILE A 116 16.83 37.43 -2.06
CA ILE A 116 16.45 36.01 -2.08
C ILE A 116 14.98 35.87 -1.66
N LEU A 117 14.18 35.17 -2.48
CA LEU A 117 12.80 34.79 -2.18
C LEU A 117 12.76 33.51 -1.33
N SER A 118 13.49 32.49 -1.77
CA SER A 118 13.61 31.21 -1.09
C SER A 118 14.90 30.50 -1.49
N ALA A 119 15.33 29.57 -0.65
CA ALA A 119 16.42 28.65 -0.95
C ALA A 119 16.13 27.27 -0.38
N GLY A 120 16.49 26.23 -1.12
CA GLY A 120 16.43 24.83 -0.72
C GLY A 120 17.80 24.17 -0.85
N THR A 121 18.10 23.20 0.01
CA THR A 121 19.29 22.35 -0.12
C THR A 121 19.08 20.97 0.50
N SER A 122 19.58 19.93 -0.18
CA SER A 122 19.75 18.57 0.31
C SER A 122 21.24 18.20 0.52
N PHE A 123 22.12 19.21 0.64
CA PHE A 123 23.55 18.99 0.84
C PHE A 123 23.82 18.13 2.09
N ALA A 124 24.60 17.07 1.91
CA ALA A 124 25.12 16.26 2.99
C ALA A 124 26.15 17.07 3.78
N THR A 125 25.86 17.32 5.06
CA THR A 125 26.72 18.06 5.99
C THR A 125 27.50 17.14 6.94
N GLU A 126 27.07 15.89 7.10
CA GLU A 126 27.72 14.87 7.94
C GLU A 126 28.57 13.91 7.11
N GLY A 127 29.58 13.28 7.72
CA GLY A 127 30.42 12.26 7.08
C GLY A 127 31.48 12.76 6.07
N LEU A 128 31.51 14.06 5.73
CA LEU A 128 32.40 14.64 4.71
C LEU A 128 33.90 14.34 4.90
N GLY A 129 34.36 14.21 6.15
CA GLY A 129 35.77 13.88 6.46
C GLY A 129 36.14 12.39 6.36
N ILE A 130 35.17 11.49 6.20
CA ILE A 130 35.40 10.04 6.14
C ILE A 130 35.67 9.57 4.70
N ALA A 131 35.19 10.32 3.70
CA ALA A 131 35.47 10.11 2.28
C ALA A 131 36.92 10.50 1.92
N SER A 132 37.89 9.73 2.41
CA SER A 132 39.27 9.81 1.93
C SER A 132 39.34 9.40 0.45
N PRO A 133 40.28 9.97 -0.36
CA PRO A 133 40.44 9.57 -1.75
C PRO A 133 40.74 8.07 -1.88
N VAL A 134 39.77 7.31 -2.41
CA VAL A 134 39.92 5.87 -2.66
C VAL A 134 40.97 5.66 -3.75
N ARG A 135 41.89 4.71 -3.56
CA ARG A 135 42.90 4.40 -4.58
C ARG A 135 42.21 3.75 -5.78
N ARG A 136 42.57 4.16 -7.01
CA ARG A 136 42.01 3.58 -8.25
C ARG A 136 42.07 2.05 -8.30
N SER A 137 43.08 1.42 -7.68
CA SER A 137 43.23 -0.04 -7.58
C SER A 137 42.24 -0.73 -6.63
N GLN A 138 41.35 0.01 -5.97
CA GLN A 138 40.31 -0.48 -5.05
C GLN A 138 38.90 -0.17 -5.58
N LEU A 139 38.80 0.35 -6.81
CA LEU A 139 37.54 0.58 -7.50
C LEU A 139 37.25 -0.60 -8.41
N LEU A 140 35.99 -1.03 -8.44
CA LEU A 140 35.47 -1.87 -9.52
C LEU A 140 35.64 -1.14 -10.84
N ASN A 141 35.81 -1.90 -11.93
CA ASN A 141 35.68 -1.30 -13.24
C ASN A 141 34.18 -1.01 -13.57
N PRO A 142 33.85 -0.08 -14.47
CA PRO A 142 32.46 0.31 -14.73
C PRO A 142 31.59 -0.82 -15.29
N LEU A 143 32.17 -1.74 -16.08
CA LEU A 143 31.47 -2.89 -16.62
C LEU A 143 31.17 -3.93 -15.52
N GLU A 144 32.12 -4.18 -14.61
CA GLU A 144 31.91 -5.05 -13.43
C GLU A 144 30.86 -4.48 -12.46
N ALA A 145 30.78 -3.15 -12.34
CA ALA A 145 29.70 -2.49 -11.63
C ALA A 145 28.35 -2.67 -12.35
N LEU A 146 28.31 -2.53 -13.68
CA LEU A 146 27.10 -2.78 -14.47
C LEU A 146 26.66 -4.24 -14.42
N GLU A 147 27.57 -5.20 -14.55
CA GLU A 147 27.30 -6.64 -14.32
C GLU A 147 26.66 -6.84 -12.96
N GLY A 148 27.22 -6.22 -11.91
CA GLY A 148 26.66 -6.25 -10.56
C GLY A 148 25.23 -5.71 -10.51
N VAL A 149 24.91 -4.62 -11.23
CA VAL A 149 23.54 -4.09 -11.34
C VAL A 149 22.63 -5.00 -12.15
N VAL A 150 23.11 -5.61 -13.24
CA VAL A 150 22.33 -6.54 -14.08
C VAL A 150 21.97 -7.80 -13.29
N GLU A 151 22.94 -8.37 -12.58
CA GLU A 151 22.76 -9.49 -11.64
C GLU A 151 21.80 -9.11 -10.50
N THR A 152 21.99 -7.94 -9.89
CA THR A 152 21.28 -7.49 -8.69
C THR A 152 19.91 -6.87 -8.96
N LEU A 153 19.58 -6.44 -10.18
CA LEU A 153 18.23 -5.95 -10.51
C LEU A 153 17.51 -6.85 -11.53
N GLY A 154 18.14 -7.95 -11.95
CA GLY A 154 17.59 -8.88 -12.94
C GLY A 154 17.32 -8.21 -14.30
N LEU A 155 18.14 -7.24 -14.69
CA LEU A 155 17.92 -6.44 -15.90
C LEU A 155 18.01 -7.31 -17.16
N PRO A 156 17.22 -7.04 -18.21
CA PRO A 156 17.25 -7.78 -19.48
C PRO A 156 18.44 -7.37 -20.37
N LEU A 157 19.62 -7.12 -19.76
CA LEU A 157 20.85 -6.74 -20.43
C LEU A 157 21.81 -7.92 -20.53
N LYS A 158 22.55 -7.95 -21.63
CA LYS A 158 23.71 -8.82 -21.84
C LYS A 158 24.94 -7.95 -22.03
N VAL A 159 25.95 -8.21 -21.23
CA VAL A 159 27.17 -7.37 -21.10
C VAL A 159 28.45 -8.19 -21.18
N GLU A 160 28.36 -9.51 -21.40
CA GLU A 160 29.47 -10.46 -21.40
C GLU A 160 30.49 -10.21 -22.54
N SER A 161 30.05 -9.53 -23.61
CA SER A 161 30.88 -9.07 -24.73
C SER A 161 31.16 -7.57 -24.72
N ALA A 162 30.66 -6.83 -23.71
CA ALA A 162 30.75 -5.39 -23.67
C ALA A 162 32.13 -4.90 -23.19
N GLN A 163 32.42 -3.62 -23.41
CA GLN A 163 33.67 -2.98 -22.98
C GLN A 163 33.39 -1.56 -22.49
N ALA A 164 33.91 -1.21 -21.31
CA ALA A 164 33.87 0.16 -20.78
C ALA A 164 34.97 1.02 -21.43
N ILE A 165 34.58 1.92 -22.33
CA ILE A 165 35.47 2.85 -23.02
C ILE A 165 35.42 4.22 -22.31
N PRO A 166 36.56 4.80 -21.87
CA PRO A 166 36.59 6.14 -21.29
C PRO A 166 36.10 7.20 -22.29
N GLU A 167 35.18 8.08 -21.89
CA GLU A 167 34.72 9.17 -22.75
C GLU A 167 35.81 10.26 -22.83
N SER A 168 36.43 10.40 -23.99
CA SER A 168 37.78 10.98 -24.13
C SER A 168 37.83 12.52 -24.18
N SER A 169 36.72 13.23 -23.97
CA SER A 169 36.59 14.65 -24.32
C SER A 169 35.86 15.56 -23.32
N ILE A 170 35.27 15.06 -22.23
CA ILE A 170 34.43 15.89 -21.33
C ILE A 170 34.83 15.71 -19.85
N THR A 171 35.37 16.80 -19.27
CA THR A 171 35.79 17.02 -17.87
C THR A 171 37.09 16.35 -17.36
N ARG A 172 37.70 17.01 -16.36
CA ARG A 172 39.01 16.68 -15.78
C ARG A 172 38.89 15.53 -14.76
N GLY A 173 39.11 14.29 -15.17
CA GLY A 173 39.21 13.19 -14.19
C GLY A 173 39.39 11.77 -14.72
N GLY A 174 38.82 11.46 -15.88
CA GLY A 174 38.73 10.06 -16.36
C GLY A 174 37.78 9.22 -15.52
N SER A 175 36.63 9.81 -15.17
CA SER A 175 35.57 9.27 -14.32
C SER A 175 34.34 8.80 -15.10
N SER A 176 34.29 9.04 -16.41
CA SER A 176 33.11 8.84 -17.26
C SER A 176 33.40 7.86 -18.40
N PHE A 177 32.48 6.91 -18.62
CA PHE A 177 32.65 5.78 -19.54
C PHE A 177 31.36 5.50 -20.31
N ILE A 178 31.51 5.01 -21.54
CA ILE A 178 30.44 4.39 -22.33
C ILE A 178 30.72 2.88 -22.37
N ILE A 179 29.74 2.06 -22.03
CA ILE A 179 29.84 0.60 -22.05
C ILE A 179 29.32 0.11 -23.41
N THR A 180 30.22 -0.06 -24.37
CA THR A 180 29.89 -0.44 -25.75
C THR A 180 29.79 -1.94 -25.94
N GLY A 181 28.97 -2.40 -26.89
CA GLY A 181 28.79 -3.82 -27.21
C GLY A 181 27.83 -4.54 -26.25
N SER A 182 26.99 -3.78 -25.55
CA SER A 182 25.88 -4.29 -24.77
C SER A 182 24.74 -4.77 -25.68
N GLN A 183 23.89 -5.69 -25.20
CA GLN A 183 22.65 -6.07 -25.89
C GLN A 183 21.46 -5.96 -24.93
N GLY A 184 20.31 -5.52 -25.45
CA GLY A 184 19.08 -5.30 -24.67
C GLY A 184 18.81 -3.84 -24.29
N ALA A 185 19.83 -2.97 -24.38
CA ALA A 185 19.66 -1.53 -24.28
C ALA A 185 19.30 -0.91 -25.65
N VAL A 186 18.61 0.23 -25.64
CA VAL A 186 18.34 1.05 -26.85
C VAL A 186 19.53 1.94 -27.20
N SER A 187 20.22 2.44 -26.18
CA SER A 187 21.47 3.19 -26.28
C SER A 187 22.52 2.59 -25.36
N GLU A 188 23.80 2.71 -25.73
CA GLU A 188 24.90 2.10 -24.97
C GLU A 188 24.98 2.71 -23.55
N PRO A 189 24.99 1.89 -22.48
CA PRO A 189 24.97 2.38 -21.11
C PRO A 189 26.12 3.34 -20.78
N ARG A 190 25.82 4.34 -19.95
CA ARG A 190 26.81 5.31 -19.45
C ARG A 190 27.15 5.03 -18.00
N ALA A 191 28.40 5.25 -17.63
CA ALA A 191 28.90 5.02 -16.27
C ALA A 191 29.77 6.19 -15.79
N ASP A 192 29.35 6.85 -14.71
CA ASP A 192 30.03 7.99 -14.11
C ASP A 192 30.42 7.69 -12.66
N LEU A 193 31.68 7.93 -12.29
CA LEU A 193 32.13 7.82 -10.91
C LEU A 193 31.65 9.06 -10.14
N ALA A 194 30.78 8.85 -9.16
CA ALA A 194 30.17 9.90 -8.36
C ALA A 194 30.16 9.50 -6.87
N TYR A 195 29.75 10.42 -6.01
CA TYR A 195 29.27 10.09 -4.67
C TYR A 195 27.75 10.03 -4.67
N TYR A 196 27.16 9.23 -3.79
CA TYR A 196 25.71 9.15 -3.59
C TYR A 196 25.38 9.40 -2.13
N ASN A 197 24.47 10.35 -1.89
CA ASN A 197 23.99 10.66 -0.55
C ASN A 197 22.94 9.61 -0.12
N THR A 198 23.13 8.98 1.04
CA THR A 198 22.20 7.98 1.62
C THR A 198 21.90 8.33 3.07
N PRO A 199 20.82 7.79 3.68
CA PRO A 199 20.57 7.95 5.12
C PRO A 199 21.71 7.46 6.03
N GLU A 200 22.59 6.59 5.52
CA GLU A 200 23.77 6.07 6.22
C GLU A 200 25.06 6.86 5.91
N GLY A 201 24.92 8.04 5.31
CA GLY A 201 26.03 8.87 4.85
C GLY A 201 26.44 8.63 3.39
N ILE A 202 27.39 9.43 2.94
CA ILE A 202 27.84 9.48 1.55
C ILE A 202 28.64 8.22 1.19
N LYS A 203 28.28 7.54 0.09
CA LYS A 203 29.00 6.39 -0.48
C LYS A 203 29.65 6.78 -1.82
N LEU A 204 30.77 6.17 -2.19
CA LEU A 204 31.34 6.31 -3.54
C LEU A 204 30.68 5.28 -4.47
N VAL A 205 30.19 5.71 -5.64
CA VAL A 205 29.38 4.89 -6.55
C VAL A 205 29.79 5.04 -8.01
N TRP A 206 29.45 4.03 -8.81
CA TRP A 206 29.21 4.16 -10.24
C TRP A 206 27.73 4.49 -10.46
N LYS A 207 27.44 5.70 -10.93
CA LYS A 207 26.16 6.07 -11.53
C LYS A 207 26.08 5.43 -12.91
N LEU A 208 25.07 4.59 -13.13
CA LEU A 208 24.90 3.77 -14.32
C LEU A 208 23.55 4.11 -14.96
N GLU A 209 23.58 4.72 -16.15
CA GLU A 209 22.38 5.04 -16.92
C GLU A 209 22.16 3.98 -18.02
N THR A 210 20.98 3.35 -18.02
CA THR A 210 20.59 2.29 -18.96
C THR A 210 19.20 2.56 -19.54
N ASP A 211 19.14 2.81 -20.85
CA ASP A 211 17.89 2.90 -21.62
C ASP A 211 17.43 1.50 -22.04
N LEU A 212 16.34 1.02 -21.43
CA LEU A 212 15.78 -0.33 -21.63
C LEU A 212 14.52 -0.30 -22.50
N ASN A 213 14.30 0.74 -23.31
CA ASN A 213 13.13 1.00 -24.17
C ASN A 213 11.83 1.28 -23.39
N ASP A 214 11.37 0.30 -22.59
CA ASP A 214 10.13 0.42 -21.83
C ASP A 214 10.36 1.11 -20.47
N ASN A 215 11.62 1.13 -19.99
CA ASN A 215 12.09 1.78 -18.76
C ASN A 215 13.37 2.59 -19.06
N TRP A 216 13.63 3.68 -18.34
CA TRP A 216 14.94 4.36 -18.37
C TRP A 216 15.49 4.43 -16.96
N LEU A 217 16.53 3.64 -16.67
CA LEU A 217 16.99 3.40 -15.31
C LEU A 217 18.33 4.10 -15.05
N VAL A 218 18.41 4.79 -13.91
CA VAL A 218 19.67 5.32 -13.35
C VAL A 218 19.94 4.59 -12.03
N SER A 219 21.00 3.80 -11.97
CA SER A 219 21.40 3.00 -10.80
C SER A 219 22.68 3.54 -10.17
N TYR A 220 22.84 3.43 -8.85
CA TYR A 220 24.01 3.88 -8.10
C TYR A 220 24.68 2.67 -7.45
N ALA A 221 25.60 2.03 -8.16
CA ALA A 221 26.31 0.84 -7.68
C ALA A 221 27.52 1.21 -6.82
N ASN A 222 27.75 0.53 -5.70
CA ASN A 222 28.91 0.77 -4.83
C ASN A 222 30.22 0.60 -5.63
N ALA A 223 31.08 1.62 -5.63
CA ALA A 223 32.27 1.63 -6.48
C ALA A 223 33.36 0.63 -6.05
N GLN A 224 33.17 -0.12 -4.96
CA GLN A 224 34.16 -1.04 -4.38
C GLN A 224 33.64 -2.47 -4.14
N ARG A 225 32.33 -2.73 -4.34
CA ARG A 225 31.68 -4.00 -3.99
C ARG A 225 30.66 -4.40 -5.06
N LYS A 226 31.01 -5.37 -5.91
CA LYS A 226 30.13 -5.85 -6.98
C LYS A 226 28.80 -6.35 -6.36
N GLY A 227 27.69 -5.95 -6.98
CA GLY A 227 26.33 -6.32 -6.55
C GLY A 227 25.76 -5.54 -5.36
N GLN A 228 26.50 -4.59 -4.76
CA GLN A 228 25.89 -3.66 -3.81
C GLN A 228 25.33 -2.45 -4.57
N VAL A 229 24.01 -2.31 -4.62
CA VAL A 229 23.32 -1.16 -5.23
C VAL A 229 22.80 -0.24 -4.12
N GLU A 230 23.31 0.99 -4.05
CA GLU A 230 22.99 1.96 -3.00
C GLU A 230 21.69 2.73 -3.29
N GLY A 231 21.23 2.72 -4.55
CA GLY A 231 19.96 3.30 -4.98
C GLY A 231 19.71 3.11 -6.48
N ALA A 232 18.47 3.26 -6.93
CA ALA A 232 18.08 3.25 -8.35
C ALA A 232 16.78 4.05 -8.60
N VAL A 233 16.66 4.64 -9.78
CA VAL A 233 15.51 5.47 -10.22
C VAL A 233 15.13 5.12 -11.65
N ASP A 234 13.86 4.79 -11.90
CA ASP A 234 13.29 4.62 -13.23
C ASP A 234 12.51 5.89 -13.62
N TYR A 235 12.80 6.45 -14.79
CA TYR A 235 12.16 7.69 -15.26
C TYR A 235 10.84 7.45 -16.02
N VAL A 236 10.39 6.21 -16.25
CA VAL A 236 9.30 5.92 -17.21
C VAL A 236 8.09 5.18 -16.60
N ASN A 237 8.27 4.36 -15.56
CA ASN A 237 7.28 3.33 -15.21
C ASN A 237 6.39 3.62 -13.98
N ASP A 238 5.47 4.57 -14.14
CA ASP A 238 4.27 4.68 -13.30
C ASP A 238 3.14 3.82 -13.89
N PHE A 239 2.57 2.84 -13.18
CA PHE A 239 1.26 2.28 -13.53
C PHE A 239 0.13 3.10 -12.89
N SER A 240 -1.06 3.13 -13.48
CA SER A 240 -2.16 3.93 -12.88
C SER A 240 -3.57 3.55 -13.30
N TYR A 241 -4.52 3.82 -12.39
CA TYR A 241 -5.94 3.46 -12.50
C TYR A 241 -6.80 4.73 -12.44
N GLN A 242 -7.87 4.76 -13.25
CA GLN A 242 -8.91 5.78 -13.09
C GLN A 242 -10.08 5.18 -12.29
N VAL A 243 -10.25 5.58 -11.03
CA VAL A 243 -11.11 4.89 -10.06
C VAL A 243 -11.69 5.85 -9.02
N TYR A 244 -12.80 5.47 -8.37
CA TYR A 244 -13.16 6.03 -7.07
C TYR A 244 -12.18 5.46 -6.05
N LYS A 245 -11.23 6.29 -5.61
CA LYS A 245 -10.21 5.89 -4.64
C LYS A 245 -10.83 5.37 -3.35
N ILE A 246 -10.13 4.45 -2.67
CA ILE A 246 -10.62 3.91 -1.39
C ILE A 246 -10.80 5.04 -0.35
N GLY A 247 -11.84 4.93 0.47
CA GLY A 247 -12.33 6.01 1.34
C GLY A 247 -13.41 6.88 0.69
N VAL A 248 -13.55 6.88 -0.64
CA VAL A 248 -14.81 7.22 -1.32
C VAL A 248 -15.63 5.94 -1.38
N ASN A 249 -16.82 5.88 -0.76
CA ASN A 249 -17.59 4.64 -0.77
C ASN A 249 -18.17 4.34 -2.14
N ASP A 250 -18.78 5.34 -2.76
CA ASP A 250 -19.58 5.18 -3.96
C ASP A 250 -19.59 6.48 -4.78
N PRO A 251 -20.15 6.49 -6.00
CA PRO A 251 -20.16 7.65 -6.88
C PRO A 251 -20.89 8.90 -6.39
N THR A 252 -21.64 8.85 -5.29
CA THR A 252 -22.27 10.03 -4.70
C THR A 252 -21.33 10.79 -3.74
N GLU A 253 -20.29 10.11 -3.23
CA GLU A 253 -19.38 10.65 -2.23
C GLU A 253 -18.11 11.30 -2.80
N GLY A 254 -17.89 11.19 -4.11
CA GLY A 254 -16.69 11.72 -4.75
C GLY A 254 -16.67 11.58 -6.26
N VAL A 255 -15.52 11.90 -6.85
CA VAL A 255 -15.23 11.75 -8.29
C VAL A 255 -14.11 10.75 -8.49
N ARG A 256 -14.04 10.15 -9.69
CA ARG A 256 -12.93 9.26 -10.05
C ARG A 256 -11.63 10.06 -10.16
N THR A 257 -10.60 9.62 -9.47
CA THR A 257 -9.25 10.17 -9.48
C THR A 257 -8.31 9.28 -10.30
N LEU A 258 -7.11 9.79 -10.58
CA LEU A 258 -6.03 9.04 -11.20
C LEU A 258 -5.08 8.58 -10.10
N GLU A 259 -5.17 7.30 -9.72
CA GLU A 259 -4.33 6.70 -8.69
C GLU A 259 -3.08 6.13 -9.36
N VAL A 260 -1.90 6.63 -8.98
CA VAL A 260 -0.60 6.32 -9.59
C VAL A 260 0.25 5.52 -8.60
N ASP A 261 0.83 4.39 -9.04
CA ASP A 261 1.53 3.40 -8.20
C ASP A 261 0.92 3.21 -6.79
N PRO A 262 -0.38 2.87 -6.69
CA PRO A 262 -1.08 2.77 -5.40
C PRO A 262 -0.70 1.54 -4.57
N ALA A 263 0.21 0.68 -5.05
CA ALA A 263 0.58 -0.55 -4.38
C ALA A 263 1.51 -0.28 -3.20
N THR A 264 1.20 -0.88 -2.04
CA THR A 264 2.06 -0.76 -0.87
C THR A 264 3.22 -1.75 -0.99
N LYS A 265 4.46 -1.26 -1.13
CA LYS A 265 5.66 -2.10 -1.32
C LYS A 265 5.91 -3.15 -0.23
N HIS A 266 5.29 -3.02 0.95
CA HIS A 266 5.35 -4.01 2.01
C HIS A 266 4.47 -5.23 1.67
N ALA A 267 3.18 -4.99 1.43
CA ALA A 267 2.18 -6.01 1.12
C ALA A 267 2.20 -6.54 -0.32
N SER A 268 2.68 -5.71 -1.25
CA SER A 268 2.71 -5.99 -2.69
C SER A 268 4.08 -5.60 -3.27
N PRO A 269 5.17 -6.29 -2.89
CA PRO A 269 6.55 -5.89 -3.24
C PRO A 269 6.86 -5.91 -4.74
N GLY A 270 6.15 -6.72 -5.52
CA GLY A 270 6.20 -6.77 -7.00
C GLY A 270 5.11 -5.95 -7.71
N GLY A 271 4.32 -5.18 -6.94
CA GLY A 271 3.09 -4.51 -7.40
C GLY A 271 1.96 -5.48 -7.75
N TRP A 272 0.75 -4.94 -7.93
CA TRP A 272 -0.46 -5.74 -8.17
C TRP A 272 -0.52 -6.47 -9.52
N HIS A 273 0.48 -6.30 -10.40
CA HIS A 273 0.53 -6.87 -11.75
C HIS A 273 1.58 -7.97 -11.94
N THR A 274 2.21 -8.42 -10.85
CA THR A 274 3.19 -9.51 -10.83
C THR A 274 2.67 -10.64 -9.94
N ALA A 275 2.97 -11.89 -10.28
CA ALA A 275 2.81 -13.04 -9.39
C ALA A 275 4.01 -13.98 -9.57
N GLY A 276 4.84 -14.09 -8.53
CA GLY A 276 6.15 -14.75 -8.63
C GLY A 276 6.98 -14.19 -9.80
N ASN A 277 7.28 -15.04 -10.79
CA ASN A 277 8.05 -14.67 -11.98
C ASN A 277 7.19 -14.24 -13.19
N GLU A 278 5.86 -14.28 -13.09
CA GLU A 278 4.95 -13.85 -14.16
C GLU A 278 4.52 -12.39 -13.97
N SER A 279 4.54 -11.59 -15.04
CA SER A 279 4.02 -10.22 -15.06
C SER A 279 2.89 -10.09 -16.08
N TYR A 280 1.81 -9.40 -15.72
CA TYR A 280 0.60 -9.29 -16.51
C TYR A 280 0.32 -7.84 -16.94
N ARG A 281 -0.24 -7.66 -18.14
CA ARG A 281 -0.72 -6.34 -18.62
C ARG A 281 -2.19 -6.07 -18.30
N THR A 282 -2.81 -6.96 -17.54
CA THR A 282 -4.25 -6.98 -17.27
C THR A 282 -4.51 -6.98 -15.77
N THR A 283 -5.76 -6.82 -15.35
CA THR A 283 -6.20 -6.91 -13.93
C THR A 283 -6.05 -8.33 -13.36
N ARG A 284 -4.79 -8.73 -13.17
CA ARG A 284 -4.30 -10.00 -12.62
C ARG A 284 -2.92 -9.75 -12.00
N GLY A 285 -2.67 -10.34 -10.85
CA GLY A 285 -1.36 -10.41 -10.19
C GLY A 285 -1.45 -11.27 -8.94
N ASN A 286 -0.59 -11.01 -7.94
CA ASN A 286 -0.48 -11.86 -6.75
C ASN A 286 -1.78 -11.91 -5.94
N ASN A 287 -2.42 -10.77 -5.70
CA ASN A 287 -3.49 -10.64 -4.71
C ASN A 287 -4.88 -11.01 -5.28
N GLY A 288 -5.03 -10.97 -6.62
CA GLY A 288 -6.33 -11.22 -7.25
C GLY A 288 -6.30 -11.29 -8.78
N ILE A 289 -7.39 -11.83 -9.33
CA ILE A 289 -7.62 -12.04 -10.76
C ILE A 289 -9.04 -11.56 -11.08
N ALA A 290 -9.14 -10.40 -11.74
CA ALA A 290 -10.43 -9.76 -12.05
C ALA A 290 -10.81 -9.88 -13.52
N GLN A 291 -12.11 -10.11 -13.76
CA GLN A 291 -12.74 -10.33 -15.06
C GLN A 291 -14.23 -10.02 -15.01
N GLU A 292 -14.86 -9.90 -16.17
CA GLU A 292 -16.32 -10.09 -16.27
C GLU A 292 -16.71 -11.55 -16.04
N ASN A 293 -17.96 -11.79 -15.60
CA ASN A 293 -18.53 -13.14 -15.56
C ASN A 293 -20.00 -13.14 -15.98
N TRP A 294 -20.31 -12.60 -17.16
CA TRP A 294 -21.69 -12.33 -17.58
C TRP A 294 -22.61 -13.56 -17.73
N ASP A 295 -22.06 -14.77 -17.80
CA ASP A 295 -22.82 -16.02 -17.84
C ASP A 295 -23.03 -16.64 -16.44
N GLY A 296 -22.41 -16.07 -15.40
CA GLY A 296 -22.41 -16.61 -14.04
C GLY A 296 -21.62 -17.92 -13.90
N GLY A 297 -20.73 -18.21 -14.86
CA GLY A 297 -19.98 -19.45 -14.97
C GLY A 297 -18.83 -19.61 -13.97
N ALA A 298 -18.13 -20.74 -14.09
CA ALA A 298 -16.94 -21.07 -13.29
C ALA A 298 -15.62 -20.80 -14.04
N ASP A 299 -15.66 -20.59 -15.35
CA ASP A 299 -14.48 -20.17 -16.13
C ASP A 299 -14.16 -18.71 -15.76
N PHE A 300 -12.99 -18.46 -15.16
CA PHE A 300 -12.54 -17.09 -14.84
C PHE A 300 -11.29 -16.71 -15.65
N LEU A 301 -10.32 -17.62 -15.82
CA LEU A 301 -9.08 -17.35 -16.56
C LEU A 301 -9.32 -16.92 -18.02
N LYS A 302 -10.32 -17.49 -18.69
CA LYS A 302 -10.65 -17.21 -20.10
C LYS A 302 -11.52 -15.97 -20.30
N ASN A 303 -12.19 -15.49 -19.24
CA ASN A 303 -13.12 -14.37 -19.34
C ASN A 303 -12.39 -13.05 -19.59
N ARG A 304 -13.14 -12.07 -20.07
CA ARG A 304 -12.56 -10.81 -20.54
C ARG A 304 -12.13 -9.94 -19.36
N ARG A 305 -10.95 -9.33 -19.51
CA ARG A 305 -10.39 -8.35 -18.58
C ARG A 305 -9.71 -7.22 -19.35
N PRO A 306 -9.67 -5.99 -18.81
CA PRO A 306 -8.95 -4.90 -19.45
C PRO A 306 -7.45 -5.17 -19.51
N ASP A 307 -6.83 -4.71 -20.59
CA ASP A 307 -5.38 -4.63 -20.78
C ASP A 307 -5.00 -3.14 -20.69
N GLY A 308 -4.05 -2.80 -19.81
CA GLY A 308 -3.53 -1.45 -19.59
C GLY A 308 -2.36 -1.08 -20.53
N GLY A 309 -2.01 -1.95 -21.47
CA GLY A 309 -0.86 -1.84 -22.35
C GLY A 309 0.47 -2.02 -21.64
N LYS A 310 1.57 -1.72 -22.34
CA LYS A 310 2.94 -1.77 -21.80
C LYS A 310 3.12 -0.99 -20.48
N ARG A 311 2.41 0.14 -20.34
CA ARG A 311 2.53 1.08 -19.22
C ARG A 311 1.40 0.97 -18.18
N LEU A 312 0.64 -0.12 -18.21
CA LEU A 312 -0.36 -0.46 -17.18
C LEU A 312 -1.30 0.72 -16.83
N LYS A 313 -1.86 1.37 -17.87
CA LYS A 313 -2.75 2.53 -17.76
C LYS A 313 -4.21 2.08 -17.90
N PHE A 314 -4.90 1.87 -16.78
CA PHE A 314 -6.28 1.39 -16.72
C PHE A 314 -7.26 2.57 -16.65
N HIS A 315 -7.30 3.37 -17.73
CA HIS A 315 -8.09 4.59 -17.81
C HIS A 315 -9.30 4.38 -18.72
N PHE A 316 -10.40 3.90 -18.13
CA PHE A 316 -11.62 3.58 -18.89
C PHE A 316 -12.77 4.55 -18.58
N PRO A 317 -13.56 4.97 -19.57
CA PRO A 317 -14.68 5.87 -19.34
C PRO A 317 -15.78 5.19 -18.52
N TYR A 318 -16.36 5.95 -17.60
CA TYR A 318 -17.55 5.59 -16.82
C TYR A 318 -18.43 6.82 -16.67
N SER A 319 -19.74 6.62 -16.65
CA SER A 319 -20.73 7.68 -16.44
C SER A 319 -21.96 7.06 -15.77
N LEU A 320 -22.48 7.73 -14.74
CA LEU A 320 -23.69 7.31 -14.02
C LEU A 320 -24.95 7.30 -14.90
N ASN A 321 -24.90 7.96 -16.07
CA ASN A 321 -26.01 7.98 -17.03
C ASN A 321 -25.94 6.81 -18.04
N GLN A 322 -24.94 5.93 -17.97
CA GLN A 322 -24.84 4.77 -18.85
C GLN A 322 -25.78 3.65 -18.37
N THR A 323 -26.84 3.40 -19.13
CA THR A 323 -27.89 2.42 -18.79
C THR A 323 -27.58 0.97 -19.20
N LYS A 324 -26.43 0.71 -19.83
CA LYS A 324 -26.00 -0.64 -20.26
C LYS A 324 -24.69 -1.02 -19.57
N PRO A 325 -24.70 -1.81 -18.47
CA PRO A 325 -23.49 -2.05 -17.68
C PRO A 325 -22.31 -2.66 -18.47
N LYS A 326 -22.60 -3.53 -19.44
CA LYS A 326 -21.59 -4.14 -20.32
C LYS A 326 -20.76 -3.12 -21.11
N ASN A 327 -21.25 -1.90 -21.31
CA ASN A 327 -20.51 -0.84 -22.01
C ASN A 327 -19.36 -0.24 -21.19
N TYR A 328 -19.43 -0.29 -19.85
CA TYR A 328 -18.38 0.19 -18.95
C TYR A 328 -17.64 -0.93 -18.21
N ILE A 329 -17.78 -2.18 -18.64
CA ILE A 329 -17.17 -3.35 -17.97
C ILE A 329 -15.67 -3.21 -17.70
N LYS A 330 -14.91 -2.54 -18.58
CA LYS A 330 -13.48 -2.28 -18.35
C LYS A 330 -13.24 -1.39 -17.13
N ALA A 331 -14.11 -0.40 -16.88
CA ALA A 331 -14.05 0.45 -15.70
C ALA A 331 -14.49 -0.31 -14.44
N ALA A 332 -15.54 -1.14 -14.52
CA ALA A 332 -16.01 -1.97 -13.42
C ALA A 332 -14.94 -2.98 -12.95
N VAL A 333 -14.38 -3.78 -13.86
CA VAL A 333 -13.29 -4.72 -13.56
C VAL A 333 -12.04 -3.99 -13.02
N THR A 334 -11.76 -2.78 -13.50
CA THR A 334 -10.65 -1.96 -12.98
C THR A 334 -10.92 -1.46 -11.55
N GLN A 335 -12.14 -1.04 -11.25
CA GLN A 335 -12.53 -0.59 -9.91
C GLN A 335 -12.49 -1.74 -8.91
N LEU A 336 -13.11 -2.89 -9.26
CA LEU A 336 -13.07 -4.11 -8.45
C LEU A 336 -11.64 -4.54 -8.15
N PHE A 337 -10.78 -4.56 -9.17
CA PHE A 337 -9.37 -4.90 -9.02
C PHE A 337 -8.64 -3.93 -8.10
N TYR A 338 -8.75 -2.62 -8.33
CA TYR A 338 -8.12 -1.60 -7.48
C TYR A 338 -8.56 -1.72 -6.02
N THR A 339 -9.87 -1.81 -5.76
CA THR A 339 -10.41 -1.82 -4.40
C THR A 339 -10.03 -3.10 -3.65
N ALA A 340 -10.04 -4.27 -4.33
CA ALA A 340 -9.61 -5.52 -3.72
C ALA A 340 -8.10 -5.54 -3.40
N ASN A 341 -7.24 -5.03 -4.29
CA ASN A 341 -5.79 -5.01 -4.04
C ASN A 341 -5.37 -3.99 -2.98
N ILE A 342 -5.94 -2.78 -2.97
CA ILE A 342 -5.61 -1.80 -1.91
C ILE A 342 -6.19 -2.20 -0.56
N TYR A 343 -7.28 -2.98 -0.52
CA TYR A 343 -7.78 -3.56 0.72
C TYR A 343 -6.95 -4.76 1.19
N HIS A 344 -6.44 -5.61 0.27
CA HIS A 344 -5.40 -6.59 0.60
C HIS A 344 -4.20 -5.90 1.26
N ASP A 345 -3.66 -4.86 0.62
CA ASP A 345 -2.50 -4.12 1.15
C ASP A 345 -2.76 -3.52 2.55
N LEU A 346 -3.97 -3.01 2.79
CA LEU A 346 -4.36 -2.51 4.11
C LEU A 346 -4.48 -3.64 5.15
N LEU A 347 -5.02 -4.80 4.77
CA LEU A 347 -5.17 -5.94 5.67
C LEU A 347 -3.81 -6.56 6.02
N GLU A 348 -2.89 -6.69 5.05
CA GLU A 348 -1.51 -7.13 5.29
C GLU A 348 -0.80 -6.20 6.27
N VAL A 349 -0.84 -4.89 6.04
CA VAL A 349 -0.29 -3.86 6.94
C VAL A 349 -0.91 -3.93 8.34
N LEU A 350 -2.19 -4.31 8.46
CA LEU A 350 -2.86 -4.55 9.74
C LEU A 350 -2.57 -5.95 10.33
N GLY A 351 -1.88 -6.84 9.62
CA GLY A 351 -1.41 -8.14 10.11
C GLY A 351 -2.18 -9.36 9.60
N PHE A 352 -2.89 -9.27 8.47
CA PHE A 352 -3.38 -10.42 7.70
C PHE A 352 -2.35 -10.76 6.61
N THR A 353 -1.26 -11.38 7.06
CA THR A 353 -0.12 -11.80 6.24
C THR A 353 -0.32 -13.20 5.66
N GLU A 354 0.62 -13.63 4.83
CA GLU A 354 0.77 -14.99 4.30
C GLU A 354 0.60 -16.07 5.39
N GLU A 355 1.33 -15.97 6.52
CA GLU A 355 1.21 -16.90 7.65
C GLU A 355 -0.18 -16.88 8.31
N ALA A 356 -0.85 -15.73 8.29
CA ALA A 356 -2.23 -15.59 8.76
C ALA A 356 -3.28 -16.06 7.73
N GLY A 357 -2.85 -16.63 6.60
CA GLY A 357 -3.71 -17.16 5.55
C GLY A 357 -4.40 -16.09 4.71
N ASN A 358 -3.65 -15.09 4.27
CA ASN A 358 -4.12 -14.11 3.29
C ASN A 358 -4.36 -14.72 1.89
N PHE A 359 -4.55 -13.89 0.87
CA PHE A 359 -5.00 -14.36 -0.45
C PHE A 359 -3.99 -14.00 -1.53
N GLU A 360 -3.05 -14.91 -1.80
CA GLU A 360 -1.91 -14.66 -2.68
C GLU A 360 -1.63 -15.82 -3.66
N GLU A 361 -1.23 -15.47 -4.88
CA GLU A 361 -0.82 -16.44 -5.90
C GLU A 361 0.49 -17.12 -5.49
N VAL A 362 1.43 -16.34 -4.98
CA VAL A 362 2.77 -16.75 -4.59
C VAL A 362 3.18 -16.03 -3.32
N ASN A 363 3.23 -16.76 -2.20
CA ASN A 363 3.77 -16.25 -0.94
C ASN A 363 5.29 -16.06 -1.06
N THR A 364 5.80 -14.99 -0.47
CA THR A 364 7.19 -14.54 -0.53
C THR A 364 7.94 -14.71 0.80
N GLY A 365 7.23 -14.76 1.93
CA GLY A 365 7.77 -15.00 3.26
C GLY A 365 7.73 -16.47 3.69
N VAL A 366 7.77 -16.68 5.01
CA VAL A 366 7.99 -18.01 5.63
C VAL A 366 6.69 -18.53 6.28
N GLY A 367 5.59 -18.57 5.53
CA GLY A 367 4.30 -19.04 6.05
C GLY A 367 3.17 -19.10 5.01
N GLY A 368 2.05 -19.70 5.41
CA GLY A 368 0.84 -19.84 4.60
C GLY A 368 0.94 -20.81 3.43
N ILE A 369 -0.13 -20.87 2.64
CA ILE A 369 -0.21 -21.67 1.40
C ILE A 369 -0.80 -20.80 0.30
N GLY A 370 0.03 -20.39 -0.67
CA GLY A 370 -0.42 -19.60 -1.83
C GLY A 370 -1.19 -20.42 -2.89
N ASN A 371 -1.26 -19.87 -4.11
CA ASN A 371 -2.20 -20.26 -5.18
C ASN A 371 -3.67 -19.99 -4.79
N ASP A 372 -3.91 -18.97 -3.97
CA ASP A 372 -5.24 -18.57 -3.52
C ASP A 372 -5.58 -17.09 -3.70
N ALA A 373 -4.92 -16.41 -4.66
CA ALA A 373 -5.33 -15.11 -5.19
C ALA A 373 -6.84 -15.08 -5.51
N VAL A 374 -7.52 -14.00 -5.10
CA VAL A 374 -8.98 -13.88 -5.15
C VAL A 374 -9.51 -13.88 -6.59
N GLN A 375 -10.48 -14.73 -6.90
CA GLN A 375 -11.27 -14.62 -8.13
C GLN A 375 -12.28 -13.48 -7.97
N LEU A 376 -12.11 -12.41 -8.74
CA LEU A 376 -12.88 -11.17 -8.65
C LEU A 376 -13.81 -11.02 -9.87
N ASN A 377 -15.05 -11.51 -9.74
CA ASN A 377 -16.01 -11.49 -10.83
C ASN A 377 -16.86 -10.21 -10.81
N ALA A 378 -16.62 -9.34 -11.78
CA ALA A 378 -17.39 -8.12 -12.05
C ALA A 378 -18.64 -8.42 -12.90
N GLN A 379 -19.74 -7.71 -12.64
CA GLN A 379 -21.03 -7.86 -13.32
C GLN A 379 -21.47 -9.33 -13.51
N ASP A 380 -21.29 -10.15 -12.47
CA ASP A 380 -21.50 -11.59 -12.52
C ASP A 380 -22.97 -11.93 -12.81
N GLY A 381 -23.20 -12.77 -13.83
CA GLY A 381 -24.54 -13.06 -14.35
C GLY A 381 -25.37 -14.02 -13.50
N SER A 382 -24.82 -14.56 -12.40
CA SER A 382 -25.52 -15.57 -11.59
C SER A 382 -26.62 -15.01 -10.67
N ALA A 383 -26.65 -13.70 -10.41
CA ALA A 383 -27.76 -13.04 -9.69
C ALA A 383 -27.79 -11.51 -9.93
N PHE A 384 -28.69 -10.82 -9.22
CA PHE A 384 -28.84 -9.36 -9.17
C PHE A 384 -29.08 -8.93 -7.71
N ASN A 385 -28.91 -7.64 -7.41
CA ASN A 385 -29.26 -7.01 -6.12
C ASN A 385 -28.59 -7.64 -4.89
N ASN A 386 -27.33 -8.04 -5.02
CA ASN A 386 -26.56 -8.67 -3.96
C ASN A 386 -25.05 -8.61 -4.28
N ALA A 387 -24.23 -9.25 -3.46
CA ALA A 387 -22.93 -9.80 -3.84
C ALA A 387 -22.74 -11.16 -3.12
N ASN A 388 -21.54 -11.75 -3.14
CA ASN A 388 -21.12 -12.81 -2.19
C ASN A 388 -19.63 -13.14 -2.36
N PHE A 389 -19.05 -13.65 -1.28
CA PHE A 389 -17.70 -14.19 -1.22
C PHE A 389 -17.72 -15.65 -0.73
N ALA A 390 -16.98 -16.52 -1.42
CA ALA A 390 -16.73 -17.90 -0.99
C ALA A 390 -15.30 -18.02 -0.45
N SER A 391 -15.16 -18.32 0.84
CA SER A 391 -13.89 -18.45 1.57
C SER A 391 -13.54 -19.94 1.83
N PRO A 392 -12.86 -20.64 0.92
CA PRO A 392 -12.28 -21.94 1.22
C PRO A 392 -11.01 -21.80 2.09
N ALA A 393 -10.40 -22.93 2.44
CA ALA A 393 -9.19 -22.98 3.25
C ALA A 393 -7.99 -22.33 2.54
N ASP A 394 -6.93 -22.08 3.29
CA ASP A 394 -5.61 -21.67 2.81
C ASP A 394 -5.14 -22.52 1.62
N GLY A 395 -4.57 -21.89 0.60
CA GLY A 395 -4.11 -22.56 -0.63
C GLY A 395 -5.20 -22.95 -1.63
N VAL A 396 -6.45 -22.54 -1.39
CA VAL A 396 -7.57 -22.66 -2.35
C VAL A 396 -8.14 -21.28 -2.63
N ARG A 397 -8.24 -20.91 -3.91
CA ARG A 397 -8.76 -19.60 -4.35
C ARG A 397 -10.17 -19.32 -3.82
N PRO A 398 -10.38 -18.21 -3.10
CA PRO A 398 -11.71 -17.71 -2.85
C PRO A 398 -12.31 -17.09 -4.11
N ARG A 399 -13.62 -16.83 -4.06
CA ARG A 399 -14.33 -16.21 -5.18
C ARG A 399 -15.33 -15.16 -4.68
N MET A 400 -15.10 -13.92 -5.09
CA MET A 400 -16.03 -12.80 -4.96
C MET A 400 -16.88 -12.70 -6.23
N ARG A 401 -18.17 -12.45 -6.08
CA ARG A 401 -19.11 -12.18 -7.18
C ARG A 401 -19.89 -10.90 -6.90
N MET A 402 -19.61 -9.88 -7.71
CA MET A 402 -20.28 -8.59 -7.67
C MET A 402 -21.42 -8.58 -8.70
N TYR A 403 -22.59 -8.09 -8.32
CA TYR A 403 -23.77 -8.10 -9.19
C TYR A 403 -24.25 -6.69 -9.56
N ILE A 404 -25.04 -6.66 -10.64
CA ILE A 404 -25.82 -5.49 -11.01
C ILE A 404 -27.02 -5.33 -10.08
N TRP A 405 -27.30 -4.10 -9.69
CA TRP A 405 -28.44 -3.70 -8.86
C TRP A 405 -29.50 -3.01 -9.73
N THR A 406 -30.70 -3.61 -9.72
CA THR A 406 -31.93 -3.12 -10.33
C THR A 406 -32.80 -2.54 -9.22
N SER A 407 -32.85 -1.21 -9.09
CA SER A 407 -33.62 -0.55 -8.03
C SER A 407 -35.07 -1.08 -7.95
N PRO A 408 -35.64 -1.28 -6.75
CA PRO A 408 -37.04 -1.67 -6.56
C PRO A 408 -38.06 -0.71 -7.22
N GLU A 409 -37.65 0.54 -7.48
CA GLU A 409 -38.51 1.60 -8.02
C GLU A 409 -38.62 1.59 -9.55
N GLY A 410 -37.98 0.64 -10.25
CA GLY A 410 -38.09 0.49 -11.71
C GLY A 410 -37.44 1.62 -12.53
N GLY A 411 -36.56 2.41 -11.91
CA GLY A 411 -35.80 3.46 -12.60
C GLY A 411 -34.90 2.91 -13.71
N PRO A 412 -34.65 3.66 -14.81
CA PRO A 412 -33.94 3.16 -15.99
C PRO A 412 -32.43 2.99 -15.82
N VAL A 413 -31.87 3.37 -14.67
CA VAL A 413 -30.44 3.27 -14.37
C VAL A 413 -30.19 2.11 -13.41
N GLN A 414 -29.67 1.02 -13.96
CA GLN A 414 -29.05 -0.04 -13.16
C GLN A 414 -27.77 0.50 -12.51
N ARG A 415 -27.59 0.26 -11.21
CA ARG A 415 -26.35 0.57 -10.49
C ARG A 415 -25.47 -0.68 -10.50
N ASP A 416 -24.16 -0.50 -10.58
CA ASP A 416 -23.22 -1.61 -10.67
C ASP A 416 -22.45 -1.69 -9.35
N GLY A 417 -22.55 -2.84 -8.66
CA GLY A 417 -21.93 -3.08 -7.37
C GLY A 417 -20.40 -2.96 -7.41
N ASP A 418 -19.80 -3.13 -8.59
CA ASP A 418 -18.36 -2.92 -8.81
C ASP A 418 -17.89 -1.47 -8.57
N PHE A 419 -18.80 -0.50 -8.38
CA PHE A 419 -18.46 0.89 -7.99
C PHE A 419 -18.87 1.26 -6.55
N ASP A 420 -19.41 0.33 -5.76
CA ASP A 420 -19.63 0.51 -4.32
C ASP A 420 -18.49 -0.19 -3.55
N ASN A 421 -17.47 0.59 -3.20
CA ASN A 421 -16.31 0.12 -2.46
C ASN A 421 -16.72 -0.50 -1.12
N GLY A 422 -17.82 -0.04 -0.49
CA GLY A 422 -18.36 -0.63 0.73
C GLY A 422 -18.82 -2.07 0.53
N VAL A 423 -19.48 -2.38 -0.60
CA VAL A 423 -19.88 -3.76 -0.94
C VAL A 423 -18.65 -4.63 -1.22
N ILE A 424 -17.67 -4.14 -1.97
CA ILE A 424 -16.43 -4.90 -2.26
C ILE A 424 -15.67 -5.23 -0.96
N ILE A 425 -15.52 -4.25 -0.06
CA ILE A 425 -14.87 -4.42 1.24
C ILE A 425 -15.66 -5.39 2.14
N HIS A 426 -16.99 -5.28 2.15
CA HIS A 426 -17.86 -6.20 2.88
C HIS A 426 -17.60 -7.65 2.45
N GLU A 427 -17.64 -7.92 1.14
CA GLU A 427 -17.42 -9.26 0.62
C GLU A 427 -16.02 -9.80 0.93
N TYR A 428 -14.98 -9.00 0.71
CA TYR A 428 -13.60 -9.41 1.01
C TYR A 428 -13.39 -9.74 2.50
N THR A 429 -14.16 -9.09 3.39
CA THR A 429 -14.08 -9.29 4.85
C THR A 429 -14.74 -10.60 5.31
N HIS A 430 -15.63 -11.21 4.52
CA HIS A 430 -15.99 -12.63 4.72
C HIS A 430 -14.79 -13.55 4.47
N GLY A 431 -13.88 -13.18 3.57
CA GLY A 431 -12.57 -13.80 3.40
C GLY A 431 -11.73 -13.72 4.67
N LEU A 432 -11.41 -12.50 5.11
CA LEU A 432 -10.64 -12.20 6.32
C LEU A 432 -11.18 -12.97 7.55
N SER A 433 -12.46 -12.79 7.87
CA SER A 433 -13.06 -13.36 9.08
C SER A 433 -13.10 -14.89 9.07
N SER A 434 -13.28 -15.52 7.89
CA SER A 434 -13.29 -16.98 7.74
C SER A 434 -11.88 -17.61 7.75
N ARG A 435 -10.85 -16.89 7.28
CA ARG A 435 -9.45 -17.37 7.31
C ARG A 435 -8.84 -17.26 8.70
N LEU A 436 -9.10 -16.15 9.41
CA LEU A 436 -8.56 -15.95 10.74
C LEU A 436 -9.25 -16.80 11.82
N THR A 437 -10.59 -16.87 11.81
CA THR A 437 -11.34 -17.54 12.89
C THR A 437 -11.10 -19.05 12.90
N GLY A 438 -10.44 -19.55 13.94
CA GLY A 438 -10.09 -20.97 14.05
C GLY A 438 -8.90 -21.42 13.17
N GLY A 439 -8.23 -20.47 12.52
CA GLY A 439 -6.99 -20.64 11.76
C GLY A 439 -7.17 -20.97 10.26
N PRO A 440 -6.17 -20.64 9.40
CA PRO A 440 -6.30 -20.64 7.93
C PRO A 440 -6.77 -21.96 7.31
N ALA A 441 -6.40 -23.08 7.91
CA ALA A 441 -6.77 -24.42 7.44
C ALA A 441 -8.24 -24.80 7.69
N ARG A 442 -9.04 -23.98 8.39
CA ARG A 442 -10.40 -24.34 8.86
C ARG A 442 -11.45 -23.24 8.61
N PRO A 443 -11.88 -23.02 7.35
CA PRO A 443 -12.86 -21.99 6.99
C PRO A 443 -14.28 -22.23 7.56
N THR A 444 -14.55 -23.41 8.14
CA THR A 444 -15.88 -23.79 8.66
C THR A 444 -16.17 -23.27 10.07
N CYS A 445 -15.29 -22.45 10.63
CA CYS A 445 -15.41 -21.94 12.00
C CYS A 445 -16.37 -20.76 12.19
N LEU A 446 -17.00 -20.25 11.13
CA LEU A 446 -18.16 -19.35 11.20
C LEU A 446 -19.40 -20.09 10.67
N SER A 447 -19.84 -21.13 11.39
CA SER A 447 -20.94 -22.02 10.95
C SER A 447 -22.23 -21.91 11.77
N THR A 448 -22.18 -21.46 13.02
CA THR A 448 -23.39 -21.19 13.82
C THR A 448 -24.09 -19.92 13.35
N VAL A 449 -25.39 -19.79 13.64
CA VAL A 449 -26.17 -18.59 13.25
C VAL A 449 -25.60 -17.31 13.87
N GLU A 450 -25.12 -17.36 15.11
CA GLU A 450 -24.50 -16.21 15.79
C GLU A 450 -23.13 -15.88 15.22
N SER A 451 -22.25 -16.87 14.99
CA SER A 451 -20.93 -16.64 14.38
C SER A 451 -21.01 -16.15 12.93
N ARG A 452 -21.95 -16.67 12.15
CA ARG A 452 -22.25 -16.13 10.80
C ARG A 452 -22.79 -14.71 10.88
N GLY A 453 -23.66 -14.41 11.84
CA GLY A 453 -24.09 -13.04 12.12
C GLY A 453 -22.93 -12.10 12.43
N MET A 454 -21.93 -12.54 13.21
CA MET A 454 -20.73 -11.74 13.43
C MET A 454 -19.90 -11.55 12.16
N SER A 455 -19.84 -12.52 11.24
CA SER A 455 -19.23 -12.33 9.91
C SER A 455 -19.84 -11.14 9.16
N GLU A 456 -21.17 -11.09 9.06
CA GLU A 456 -21.90 -9.95 8.46
C GLU A 456 -21.56 -8.62 9.15
N GLY A 457 -21.48 -8.63 10.49
CA GLY A 457 -21.18 -7.43 11.29
C GLY A 457 -19.73 -6.96 11.20
N TRP A 458 -18.76 -7.88 11.10
CA TRP A 458 -17.36 -7.55 10.82
C TRP A 458 -17.22 -6.97 9.40
N SER A 459 -17.88 -7.57 8.42
CA SER A 459 -17.86 -7.09 7.03
C SER A 459 -18.44 -5.68 6.88
N ASP A 460 -19.58 -5.39 7.51
CA ASP A 460 -20.13 -4.04 7.60
C ASP A 460 -19.22 -3.07 8.37
N PHE A 461 -18.57 -3.53 9.44
CA PHE A 461 -17.68 -2.71 10.26
C PHE A 461 -16.47 -2.23 9.47
N TYR A 462 -15.76 -3.11 8.75
CA TYR A 462 -14.60 -2.70 7.95
C TYR A 462 -14.99 -1.75 6.81
N ALA A 463 -16.10 -2.04 6.11
CA ALA A 463 -16.64 -1.15 5.09
C ALA A 463 -16.99 0.25 5.65
N THR A 464 -17.54 0.30 6.87
CA THR A 464 -17.89 1.56 7.55
C THR A 464 -16.65 2.31 8.06
N ALA A 465 -15.69 1.60 8.66
CA ALA A 465 -14.46 2.21 9.18
C ALA A 465 -13.66 2.89 8.06
N ILE A 466 -13.43 2.18 6.95
CA ILE A 466 -12.58 2.67 5.85
C ILE A 466 -13.17 3.94 5.18
N ARG A 467 -14.49 4.16 5.23
CA ARG A 467 -15.17 5.35 4.68
C ARG A 467 -15.39 6.51 5.67
N ILE A 468 -14.79 6.50 6.86
CA ILE A 468 -14.82 7.63 7.82
C ILE A 468 -14.01 8.82 7.28
N LYS A 469 -14.65 10.00 7.16
CA LYS A 469 -14.09 11.20 6.50
C LYS A 469 -13.62 12.24 7.54
N PRO A 470 -12.80 13.25 7.17
CA PRO A 470 -12.20 14.20 8.11
C PRO A 470 -13.15 15.09 8.94
N LYS A 471 -14.46 15.03 8.71
CA LYS A 471 -15.48 15.80 9.46
C LYS A 471 -16.44 14.91 10.26
N ASP A 472 -16.31 13.60 10.12
CA ASP A 472 -17.15 12.67 10.83
C ASP A 472 -16.75 12.60 12.30
N ASN A 473 -17.74 12.33 13.14
CA ASN A 473 -17.60 12.23 14.58
C ASN A 473 -18.60 11.19 15.09
N ARG A 474 -18.57 10.90 16.38
CA ARG A 474 -19.46 9.94 17.03
C ARG A 474 -20.97 10.10 16.75
N ASN A 475 -21.44 11.25 16.26
CA ASN A 475 -22.84 11.48 15.90
C ASN A 475 -23.15 11.27 14.40
N THR A 476 -22.14 11.07 13.55
CA THR A 476 -22.31 10.62 12.16
C THR A 476 -23.03 9.27 12.14
N THR A 477 -23.73 8.98 11.05
CA THR A 477 -24.43 7.71 10.83
C THR A 477 -24.14 7.17 9.43
N TYR A 478 -24.02 5.85 9.30
CA TYR A 478 -23.77 5.20 8.01
C TYR A 478 -24.81 4.14 7.66
N ASN A 479 -25.26 4.16 6.41
CA ASN A 479 -25.92 3.03 5.79
C ASN A 479 -24.89 2.14 5.09
N ILE A 480 -25.33 0.94 4.70
CA ILE A 480 -24.58 0.03 3.83
C ILE A 480 -25.34 -0.08 2.50
N ALA A 481 -24.59 -0.02 1.40
CA ALA A 481 -25.10 -0.20 0.04
C ALA A 481 -26.24 0.78 -0.35
N ASP A 482 -26.32 1.94 0.30
CA ASP A 482 -27.39 2.92 0.08
C ASP A 482 -27.31 3.61 -1.29
N TRP A 483 -26.12 3.70 -1.89
CA TRP A 483 -26.04 4.04 -3.30
C TRP A 483 -26.63 2.93 -4.18
N VAL A 484 -26.17 1.67 -4.12
CA VAL A 484 -26.66 0.63 -5.06
C VAL A 484 -28.14 0.28 -4.88
N ASP A 485 -28.63 0.22 -3.65
CA ASP A 485 -30.00 -0.12 -3.28
C ASP A 485 -30.96 1.09 -3.41
N GLY A 486 -30.48 2.29 -3.04
CA GLY A 486 -31.22 3.55 -3.08
C GLY A 486 -31.64 4.08 -1.71
N VAL A 487 -31.74 3.21 -0.68
CA VAL A 487 -32.00 3.62 0.71
C VAL A 487 -31.05 2.94 1.72
N GLY A 488 -30.59 1.72 1.42
CA GLY A 488 -29.64 0.98 2.23
C GLY A 488 -30.24 -0.32 2.78
N ILE A 489 -29.42 -1.37 2.80
CA ILE A 489 -29.89 -2.76 2.97
C ILE A 489 -30.04 -3.22 4.43
N ARG A 490 -29.66 -2.39 5.40
CA ARG A 490 -29.67 -2.73 6.84
C ARG A 490 -30.87 -2.07 7.54
N ARG A 491 -31.33 -2.69 8.63
CA ARG A 491 -32.60 -2.28 9.29
C ARG A 491 -32.54 -0.89 9.95
N TYR A 492 -31.36 -0.50 10.40
CA TYR A 492 -31.04 0.80 10.98
C TYR A 492 -29.64 1.20 10.48
N PRO A 493 -29.34 2.50 10.28
CA PRO A 493 -27.97 2.94 10.05
C PRO A 493 -27.09 2.65 11.26
N TYR A 494 -25.80 2.41 11.05
CA TYR A 494 -24.80 2.40 12.12
C TYR A 494 -24.73 3.78 12.77
N SER A 495 -24.86 3.83 14.10
CA SER A 495 -25.02 5.08 14.85
C SER A 495 -24.75 4.87 16.34
N THR A 496 -24.04 5.81 16.98
CA THR A 496 -23.89 5.79 18.45
C THR A 496 -25.14 6.32 19.19
N ASN A 497 -26.18 6.73 18.47
CA ASN A 497 -27.43 7.23 19.05
C ASN A 497 -28.42 6.06 19.22
N MET A 498 -28.81 5.77 20.47
CA MET A 498 -29.73 4.67 20.81
C MET A 498 -31.17 4.88 20.30
N THR A 499 -31.57 6.10 19.93
CA THR A 499 -32.85 6.35 19.24
C THR A 499 -32.75 6.04 17.75
N THR A 500 -31.62 6.36 17.11
CA THR A 500 -31.38 6.11 15.69
C THR A 500 -31.12 4.63 15.40
N ASN A 501 -30.35 3.95 16.27
CA ASN A 501 -30.13 2.53 16.22
C ASN A 501 -30.28 1.90 17.63
N PRO A 502 -31.48 1.37 17.96
CA PRO A 502 -31.80 0.86 19.29
C PRO A 502 -31.31 -0.57 19.54
N THR A 503 -30.47 -1.15 18.66
CA THR A 503 -30.09 -2.56 18.79
C THR A 503 -29.19 -2.83 19.99
N THR A 504 -29.54 -3.87 20.76
CA THR A 504 -28.79 -4.43 21.90
C THR A 504 -28.64 -5.95 21.72
N TYR A 505 -27.83 -6.59 22.56
CA TYR A 505 -27.66 -8.05 22.52
C TYR A 505 -28.98 -8.83 22.64
N ALA A 506 -29.92 -8.38 23.49
CA ALA A 506 -31.24 -9.00 23.62
C ALA A 506 -32.13 -8.83 22.38
N THR A 507 -31.85 -7.88 21.48
CA THR A 507 -32.57 -7.73 20.20
C THR A 507 -32.51 -9.00 19.35
N ILE A 508 -31.43 -9.78 19.47
CA ILE A 508 -31.26 -11.04 18.74
C ILE A 508 -32.29 -12.10 19.16
N ASN A 509 -32.84 -12.05 20.38
CA ASN A 509 -33.84 -13.02 20.85
C ASN A 509 -35.22 -12.84 20.18
N LEU A 510 -35.45 -11.73 19.47
CA LEU A 510 -36.68 -11.50 18.74
C LEU A 510 -36.83 -12.54 17.61
N SER A 511 -38.04 -13.07 17.43
CA SER A 511 -38.34 -14.14 16.46
C SER A 511 -38.07 -13.77 15.00
N ASN A 512 -38.01 -12.47 14.70
CA ASN A 512 -37.63 -11.93 13.39
C ASN A 512 -36.15 -11.47 13.33
N TRP A 513 -35.30 -11.90 14.26
CA TRP A 513 -33.84 -11.65 14.27
C TRP A 513 -33.02 -12.92 14.48
N ASN A 514 -33.45 -13.81 15.39
CA ASN A 514 -32.68 -14.96 15.89
C ASN A 514 -32.16 -15.97 14.84
N SER A 515 -32.69 -15.94 13.62
CA SER A 515 -32.36 -16.83 12.49
C SER A 515 -31.84 -16.09 11.26
N LEU A 516 -31.74 -14.76 11.29
CA LEU A 516 -31.39 -13.91 10.16
C LEU A 516 -30.00 -13.29 10.33
N ILE A 517 -28.98 -13.95 9.78
CA ILE A 517 -27.56 -13.58 9.96
C ILE A 517 -27.27 -12.09 9.73
N HIS A 518 -27.78 -11.49 8.66
CA HIS A 518 -27.59 -10.06 8.36
C HIS A 518 -28.14 -9.14 9.48
N ARG A 519 -29.24 -9.52 10.13
CA ARG A 519 -29.83 -8.75 11.25
C ARG A 519 -29.02 -8.92 12.52
N ILE A 520 -28.50 -10.11 12.78
CA ILE A 520 -27.55 -10.37 13.88
C ILE A 520 -26.27 -9.55 13.67
N GLY A 521 -25.78 -9.48 12.42
CA GLY A 521 -24.66 -8.63 12.02
C GLY A 521 -24.90 -7.14 12.26
N CYS A 522 -26.11 -6.64 12.04
CA CYS A 522 -26.46 -5.25 12.39
C CYS A 522 -26.24 -4.96 13.89
N VAL A 523 -26.44 -5.93 14.78
CA VAL A 523 -26.18 -5.76 16.22
C VAL A 523 -24.67 -5.76 16.48
N TRP A 524 -23.94 -6.72 15.92
CA TRP A 524 -22.48 -6.84 16.10
C TRP A 524 -21.71 -5.66 15.50
N GLY A 525 -21.96 -5.31 14.24
CA GLY A 525 -21.33 -4.17 13.57
C GLY A 525 -21.59 -2.86 14.29
N ASN A 526 -22.77 -2.69 14.92
CA ASN A 526 -23.07 -1.47 15.66
C ASN A 526 -22.46 -1.44 17.07
N ILE A 527 -22.10 -2.59 17.65
CA ILE A 527 -21.22 -2.68 18.82
C ILE A 527 -19.81 -2.24 18.44
N LEU A 528 -19.28 -2.74 17.32
CA LEU A 528 -17.95 -2.33 16.81
C LEU A 528 -17.92 -0.84 16.43
N TYR A 529 -19.03 -0.28 15.95
CA TYR A 529 -19.18 1.14 15.68
C TYR A 529 -19.07 2.02 16.94
N GLU A 530 -19.64 1.59 18.07
CA GLU A 530 -19.45 2.27 19.38
C GLU A 530 -17.99 2.20 19.82
N ILE A 531 -17.36 1.02 19.73
CA ILE A 531 -15.97 0.80 20.11
C ILE A 531 -15.02 1.68 19.27
N MET A 532 -15.22 1.72 17.96
CA MET A 532 -14.45 2.56 17.05
C MET A 532 -14.53 4.03 17.44
N TRP A 533 -15.72 4.56 17.74
CA TRP A 533 -15.86 5.95 18.16
C TRP A 533 -15.29 6.23 19.54
N ASN A 534 -15.41 5.30 20.50
CA ASN A 534 -14.77 5.47 21.81
C ASN A 534 -13.23 5.50 21.69
N LEU A 535 -12.66 4.69 20.80
CA LEU A 535 -11.22 4.71 20.50
C LEU A 535 -10.81 5.96 19.71
N GLU A 536 -11.64 6.46 18.80
CA GLU A 536 -11.37 7.68 18.03
C GLU A 536 -11.46 8.94 18.91
N ASP A 537 -12.44 9.00 19.82
CA ASP A 537 -12.58 10.06 20.83
C ASP A 537 -11.34 10.10 21.77
N LYS A 538 -10.64 8.97 21.95
CA LYS A 538 -9.42 8.84 22.79
C LYS A 538 -8.10 9.09 22.05
N HIS A 539 -7.91 8.47 20.89
CA HIS A 539 -6.63 8.49 20.14
C HIS A 539 -6.62 9.48 18.98
N GLY A 540 -7.76 10.09 18.65
CA GLY A 540 -7.91 11.03 17.55
C GLY A 540 -7.96 10.37 16.17
N TYR A 541 -8.23 11.21 15.17
CA TYR A 541 -8.44 10.86 13.77
C TYR A 541 -7.17 11.01 12.92
N GLN A 542 -7.02 10.16 11.90
CA GLN A 542 -6.03 10.31 10.82
C GLN A 542 -6.71 10.25 9.45
N GLU A 543 -6.32 11.14 8.54
CA GLU A 543 -6.72 11.07 7.13
C GLU A 543 -5.98 9.92 6.41
N GLY A 544 -6.62 9.39 5.36
CA GLY A 544 -6.12 8.23 4.60
C GLY A 544 -6.48 6.90 5.24
N VAL A 545 -6.41 5.82 4.46
CA VAL A 545 -6.87 4.49 4.87
C VAL A 545 -5.79 3.65 5.57
N PHE A 546 -4.51 3.98 5.35
CA PHE A 546 -3.38 3.28 5.95
C PHE A 546 -3.02 3.87 7.32
N PRO A 547 -2.78 3.05 8.34
CA PRO A 547 -2.39 3.52 9.66
C PRO A 547 -0.98 4.12 9.68
N THR A 548 -0.79 5.17 10.48
CA THR A 548 0.50 5.45 11.11
C THR A 548 0.63 4.58 12.36
N PHE A 549 1.81 3.98 12.57
CA PHE A 549 2.10 3.16 13.74
C PHE A 549 2.95 3.91 14.78
N ARG A 550 2.83 3.54 16.06
CA ARG A 550 3.72 4.01 17.13
C ARG A 550 5.14 3.50 16.86
N SER A 551 6.14 4.35 17.09
CA SER A 551 7.55 4.08 16.75
C SER A 551 8.03 2.71 17.26
N GLY A 552 8.54 1.87 16.37
CA GLY A 552 9.05 0.53 16.69
C GLY A 552 7.99 -0.53 16.98
N THR A 553 6.71 -0.29 16.65
CA THR A 553 5.59 -1.23 16.91
C THR A 553 4.66 -1.35 15.69
N THR A 554 3.71 -2.28 15.77
CA THR A 554 2.57 -2.42 14.84
C THR A 554 1.25 -1.89 15.45
N ILE A 555 1.33 -1.03 16.47
CA ILE A 555 0.17 -0.43 17.15
C ILE A 555 -0.23 0.86 16.41
N PRO A 556 -1.44 0.98 15.84
CA PRO A 556 -1.87 2.22 15.20
C PRO A 556 -1.92 3.40 16.18
N THR A 557 -1.69 4.61 15.68
CA THR A 557 -1.72 5.84 16.50
C THR A 557 -3.10 6.45 16.67
N THR A 558 -4.13 5.94 15.97
CA THR A 558 -5.47 6.55 15.88
C THR A 558 -6.58 5.51 16.02
N GLY A 559 -7.73 5.95 16.52
CA GLY A 559 -8.74 5.08 17.11
C GLY A 559 -9.41 4.13 16.14
N ARG A 560 -9.79 4.61 14.95
CA ARG A 560 -10.36 3.80 13.86
C ARG A 560 -9.43 2.67 13.48
N HIS A 561 -8.18 2.99 13.19
CA HIS A 561 -7.21 1.99 12.73
C HIS A 561 -6.86 1.01 13.86
N LEU A 562 -6.80 1.49 15.11
CA LEU A 562 -6.64 0.63 16.28
C LEU A 562 -7.85 -0.31 16.45
N ALA A 563 -9.08 0.18 16.28
CA ALA A 563 -10.28 -0.66 16.31
C ALA A 563 -10.24 -1.77 15.26
N MET A 564 -9.85 -1.43 14.01
CA MET A 564 -9.65 -2.42 12.94
C MET A 564 -8.56 -3.44 13.32
N LYS A 565 -7.42 -2.98 13.86
CA LYS A 565 -6.32 -3.86 14.30
C LYS A 565 -6.75 -4.79 15.44
N LEU A 566 -7.45 -4.29 16.46
CA LEU A 566 -7.95 -5.08 17.58
C LEU A 566 -8.98 -6.13 17.13
N VAL A 567 -9.88 -5.77 16.22
CA VAL A 567 -10.83 -6.71 15.62
C VAL A 567 -10.12 -7.80 14.80
N LEU A 568 -9.07 -7.45 14.04
CA LEU A 568 -8.25 -8.41 13.30
C LEU A 568 -7.55 -9.40 14.23
N GLU A 569 -6.87 -8.91 15.26
CA GLU A 569 -6.19 -9.78 16.22
C GLU A 569 -7.19 -10.65 17.02
N ALA A 570 -8.36 -10.10 17.38
CA ALA A 570 -9.42 -10.88 18.03
C ALA A 570 -9.91 -12.07 17.19
N MET A 571 -9.97 -11.93 15.85
CA MET A 571 -10.34 -13.04 14.97
C MET A 571 -9.31 -14.19 15.02
N LYS A 572 -8.03 -13.90 15.28
CA LYS A 572 -6.97 -14.92 15.48
C LYS A 572 -7.07 -15.61 16.84
N LEU A 573 -7.52 -14.88 17.86
CA LEU A 573 -7.62 -15.36 19.25
C LEU A 573 -8.90 -16.16 19.52
N GLN A 574 -10.02 -15.77 18.92
CA GLN A 574 -11.33 -16.31 19.24
C GLN A 574 -11.49 -17.80 18.84
N PRO A 575 -12.26 -18.60 19.61
CA PRO A 575 -12.47 -20.01 19.30
C PRO A 575 -13.26 -20.20 18.01
N CYS A 576 -13.19 -21.42 17.46
CA CYS A 576 -14.06 -21.87 16.38
C CYS A 576 -15.54 -21.81 16.82
N SER A 577 -16.43 -21.32 15.94
CA SER A 577 -17.84 -21.02 16.24
C SER A 577 -18.05 -20.07 17.42
N PRO A 578 -17.46 -18.86 17.39
CA PRO A 578 -17.52 -17.92 18.51
C PRO A 578 -18.96 -17.39 18.73
N THR A 579 -19.21 -16.99 19.96
CA THR A 579 -20.36 -16.20 20.42
C THR A 579 -19.98 -14.72 20.53
N PHE A 580 -20.95 -13.82 20.66
CA PHE A 580 -20.66 -12.40 20.94
C PHE A 580 -19.82 -12.24 22.22
N ILE A 581 -20.06 -13.06 23.24
CA ILE A 581 -19.32 -13.03 24.51
C ILE A 581 -17.85 -13.39 24.29
N THR A 582 -17.58 -14.52 23.61
CA THR A 582 -16.20 -14.94 23.34
C THR A 582 -15.46 -14.02 22.35
N ALA A 583 -16.19 -13.41 21.40
CA ALA A 583 -15.62 -12.43 20.47
C ALA A 583 -15.33 -11.08 21.14
N ARG A 584 -16.19 -10.65 22.08
CA ARG A 584 -15.93 -9.50 22.97
C ARG A 584 -14.66 -9.71 23.78
N ASP A 585 -14.57 -10.85 24.46
CA ASP A 585 -13.45 -11.18 25.33
C ASP A 585 -12.15 -11.24 24.51
N ALA A 586 -12.17 -11.82 23.30
CA ALA A 586 -11.05 -11.82 22.37
C ALA A 586 -10.63 -10.40 21.89
N ILE A 587 -11.55 -9.44 21.76
CA ILE A 587 -11.22 -8.02 21.45
C ILE A 587 -10.54 -7.33 22.64
N ILE A 588 -10.94 -7.66 23.87
CA ILE A 588 -10.31 -7.14 25.08
C ILE A 588 -8.92 -7.76 25.28
N ASP A 589 -8.77 -9.07 25.06
CA ASP A 589 -7.49 -9.77 25.11
C ASP A 589 -6.53 -9.27 24.02
N ALA A 590 -7.04 -8.95 22.82
CA ALA A 590 -6.25 -8.33 21.76
C ALA A 590 -5.66 -6.97 22.20
N ASP A 591 -6.40 -6.14 22.94
CA ASP A 591 -5.87 -4.89 23.49
C ASP A 591 -4.87 -5.14 24.63
N GLY A 592 -5.16 -6.12 25.48
CA GLY A 592 -4.23 -6.63 26.50
C GLY A 592 -2.87 -7.03 25.90
N MET A 593 -2.88 -7.77 24.80
CA MET A 593 -1.67 -8.21 24.07
C MET A 593 -0.97 -7.10 23.29
N LEU A 594 -1.73 -6.21 22.64
CA LEU A 594 -1.19 -5.23 21.70
C LEU A 594 -0.75 -3.92 22.37
N THR A 595 -1.51 -3.43 23.35
CA THR A 595 -1.29 -2.12 24.00
C THR A 595 -0.96 -2.22 25.49
N GLY A 596 -1.05 -3.43 26.07
CA GLY A 596 -1.01 -3.62 27.52
C GLY A 596 -2.36 -3.34 28.20
N GLY A 597 -3.46 -3.31 27.45
CA GLY A 597 -4.81 -3.08 27.97
C GLY A 597 -5.13 -1.61 28.24
N GLU A 598 -4.43 -0.67 27.57
CA GLU A 598 -4.61 0.76 27.79
C GLU A 598 -6.03 1.26 27.44
N ASN A 599 -6.79 0.49 26.66
CA ASN A 599 -8.13 0.84 26.14
C ASN A 599 -9.26 0.03 26.78
N PHE A 600 -8.95 -0.74 27.82
CA PHE A 600 -9.87 -1.65 28.50
C PHE A 600 -11.24 -1.01 28.79
N CYS A 601 -11.27 0.22 29.30
CA CYS A 601 -12.54 0.88 29.64
C CYS A 601 -13.31 1.38 28.42
N GLU A 602 -12.64 1.90 27.38
CA GLU A 602 -13.30 2.36 26.15
C GLU A 602 -13.95 1.20 25.38
N LEU A 603 -13.30 0.03 25.39
CA LEU A 603 -13.87 -1.22 24.88
C LEU A 603 -15.12 -1.61 25.69
N TRP A 604 -15.00 -1.74 27.02
CA TRP A 604 -16.11 -2.13 27.88
C TRP A 604 -17.30 -1.17 27.83
N ILE A 605 -17.07 0.14 27.70
CA ILE A 605 -18.14 1.14 27.51
C ILE A 605 -18.91 0.88 26.22
N GLY A 606 -18.23 0.56 25.11
CA GLY A 606 -18.87 0.24 23.84
C GLY A 606 -19.73 -1.03 23.91
N PHE A 607 -19.19 -2.09 24.51
CA PHE A 607 -19.89 -3.36 24.70
C PHE A 607 -21.09 -3.23 25.66
N ALA A 608 -20.89 -2.67 26.85
CA ALA A 608 -21.92 -2.55 27.88
C ALA A 608 -23.08 -1.66 27.42
N LYS A 609 -22.81 -0.56 26.70
CA LYS A 609 -23.84 0.33 26.15
C LYS A 609 -24.89 -0.39 25.29
N ARG A 610 -24.52 -1.51 24.66
CA ARG A 610 -25.41 -2.34 23.82
C ARG A 610 -25.75 -3.69 24.44
N GLY A 611 -25.68 -3.80 25.76
CA GLY A 611 -26.16 -4.98 26.48
C GLY A 611 -25.16 -6.14 26.51
N LEU A 612 -23.87 -5.91 26.22
CA LEU A 612 -22.82 -6.93 26.24
C LEU A 612 -21.81 -6.74 27.39
N GLY A 613 -22.28 -6.16 28.51
CA GLY A 613 -21.54 -5.89 29.74
C GLY A 613 -21.03 -7.13 30.47
N VAL A 614 -20.37 -6.92 31.61
CA VAL A 614 -19.52 -7.94 32.26
C VAL A 614 -20.26 -9.23 32.65
N ASN A 615 -21.56 -9.15 32.92
CA ASN A 615 -22.43 -10.28 33.28
C ASN A 615 -23.32 -10.78 32.11
N ALA A 616 -23.17 -10.24 30.90
CA ALA A 616 -23.97 -10.66 29.74
C ALA A 616 -23.70 -12.15 29.43
N SER A 617 -24.73 -12.87 28.97
CA SER A 617 -24.61 -14.30 28.68
C SER A 617 -25.45 -14.72 27.48
N GLN A 618 -25.01 -15.77 26.77
CA GLN A 618 -25.72 -16.30 25.61
C GLN A 618 -27.09 -16.94 25.96
N GLY A 619 -27.28 -17.29 27.24
CA GLY A 619 -28.44 -18.05 27.73
C GLY A 619 -28.45 -19.52 27.25
N GLU A 620 -29.47 -20.26 27.67
CA GLU A 620 -29.68 -21.62 27.20
C GLU A 620 -30.19 -21.66 25.75
N GLY A 621 -29.65 -22.59 24.96
CA GLY A 621 -30.13 -22.87 23.60
C GLY A 621 -29.95 -21.76 22.57
N GLY A 622 -29.16 -20.71 22.86
CA GLY A 622 -28.81 -19.66 21.90
C GLY A 622 -30.00 -18.77 21.44
N ASN A 623 -31.09 -18.76 22.19
CA ASN A 623 -32.29 -17.93 21.95
C ASN A 623 -32.73 -17.12 23.18
N THR A 624 -31.96 -17.16 24.27
CA THR A 624 -32.31 -16.59 25.58
C THR A 624 -31.21 -15.67 26.10
N ARG A 625 -30.55 -14.91 25.20
CA ARG A 625 -29.44 -14.01 25.54
C ARG A 625 -29.85 -13.04 26.63
N VAL A 626 -29.07 -12.99 27.70
CA VAL A 626 -29.26 -12.04 28.80
C VAL A 626 -28.33 -10.87 28.55
N GLU A 627 -28.91 -9.69 28.37
CA GLU A 627 -28.13 -8.46 28.26
C GLU A 627 -27.67 -7.95 29.62
N ASP A 628 -26.50 -7.32 29.63
CA ASP A 628 -25.97 -6.61 30.79
C ASP A 628 -25.38 -5.28 30.36
N PHE A 629 -25.56 -4.26 31.21
CA PHE A 629 -25.06 -2.90 30.98
C PHE A 629 -23.99 -2.50 32.03
N ASP A 630 -23.60 -3.43 32.92
CA ASP A 630 -22.56 -3.19 33.90
C ASP A 630 -21.14 -3.20 33.30
N LEU A 631 -20.35 -2.20 33.71
CA LEU A 631 -18.91 -2.14 33.47
C LEU A 631 -18.12 -2.95 34.52
N PRO A 632 -16.91 -3.43 34.21
CA PRO A 632 -15.99 -3.92 35.24
C PRO A 632 -15.69 -2.84 36.28
N LYS A 633 -15.40 -3.26 37.52
CA LYS A 633 -15.14 -2.34 38.65
C LYS A 633 -14.00 -1.34 38.40
N ALA A 634 -13.05 -1.65 37.52
CA ALA A 634 -11.95 -0.77 37.17
C ALA A 634 -12.35 0.43 36.28
N CYS A 635 -13.58 0.43 35.75
CA CYS A 635 -14.11 1.43 34.83
C CYS A 635 -15.38 2.12 35.36
N LYS A 636 -15.60 2.08 36.69
CA LYS A 636 -16.74 2.71 37.37
C LYS A 636 -16.31 3.92 38.18
#